data_AF-A0A086P4F4-F1
#
_entry.id   AF-A0A086P4F4-F1
#
_cell.length_a   1.000
_cell.length_b   1.000
_cell.length_c   1.000
_cell.angle_alpha   90.00
_cell.angle_beta   90.00
_cell.angle_gamma   90.00
#
_symmetry.space_group_name_H-M   'P 1'
#
loop_
_entity.id
_entity.type
_entity.pdbx_description
1 polymer ?
#
loop_
_entity_poly.entity_id
_entity_poly.type
_entity_poly.pdbx_seq_one_letter_code
_entity_poly.pdbx_strand_id
1 'polypeptide(L)'
;MSGARHRLSALLAATALILSSCGGGGSDGGSGGSPTPAPTPTPTPTRLYADPAQEALTVADVENVVGHAVAEAQARSLPAVIAVTDRVGNVLAVFRMNGARASATTSAAPNGQNIDAQNLTVPAEAGAISKAITGAYLSSGGNAFSTRTASMIVQEHFPPAPNTVGLESGPLFGVQFSQLPCSDLSARFMSSGAQAMIGPKRSPLGLAADPGGFPLYKNGVVVGGVGVMADGVYGSDPDVTDTDNDPEEFIALAGTLGFEAPDNIRANRISVDGTLLRYSDAAYAGLMASGAVSFAAIDGSAGALVAVRGYYGEPAPMVLAGVAYGTEASGVRQSRAGEFANRDAFVLSDGSGANRFPIRAATDGGDVAQPLTAAEVTAVLEEGFAIMSRARAQIRQPLDSRAQVTISVVDTRGAALGIVRSPDAPIFGTDVSLQKARTAAFFSSSHAAPDLLASSSADVAAFVGKARTFLNDPSALTGTYAFTDRANGLLSRPYFPDGEVGRPNGPFSRPIAQFNPFSTGLQSALVVGDLAAHLAFVTGASASDTPQRCSALAGVGAGNRVQNGIQIFPGSVPIYRGNVLVGAIGVSGDGIDQDDMISFLGAHNGGQRGGGIGNAPAAIRADRIVVDLGNASVRLRYVSCPFAPFLDSSSQNVCQGL
;
A
#
# COMPACT_ATOMS: atom_id res chain seq x y z
N MET A 1 5.78 -68.49 -42.28
CA MET A 1 7.06 -68.39 -41.56
C MET A 1 6.85 -67.36 -40.45
N SER A 2 6.21 -67.75 -39.34
CA SER A 2 6.81 -68.12 -38.04
C SER A 2 7.81 -67.07 -37.53
N GLY A 3 7.67 -66.40 -36.38
CA GLY A 3 6.71 -66.45 -35.25
C GLY A 3 6.84 -65.14 -34.44
N ALA A 4 5.75 -64.61 -33.86
CA ALA A 4 5.23 -64.84 -32.49
C ALA A 4 5.93 -63.94 -31.44
N ARG A 5 5.33 -62.83 -30.97
CA ARG A 5 4.18 -62.64 -30.03
C ARG A 5 4.54 -62.86 -28.54
N HIS A 6 4.21 -61.85 -27.70
CA HIS A 6 3.45 -61.89 -26.42
C HIS A 6 3.85 -60.73 -25.50
N ARG A 7 3.03 -60.16 -24.60
CA ARG A 7 1.58 -59.95 -24.40
C ARG A 7 1.48 -59.17 -23.07
N LEU A 8 0.49 -58.26 -22.97
CA LEU A 8 0.00 -57.65 -21.72
C LEU A 8 -0.38 -58.72 -20.67
N SER A 9 -0.32 -58.37 -19.38
CA SER A 9 -1.34 -58.72 -18.37
C SER A 9 -1.25 -57.82 -17.14
N ALA A 10 -2.41 -57.29 -16.73
CA ALA A 10 -2.70 -56.61 -15.48
C ALA A 10 -3.06 -57.62 -14.38
N LEU A 11 -2.92 -57.28 -13.08
CA LEU A 11 -3.86 -57.74 -12.04
C LEU A 11 -3.70 -57.00 -10.69
N LEU A 12 -4.85 -56.85 -10.03
CA LEU A 12 -5.19 -56.22 -8.75
C LEU A 12 -4.69 -56.98 -7.49
N ALA A 13 -4.86 -56.29 -6.33
CA ALA A 13 -5.16 -56.74 -4.95
C ALA A 13 -4.00 -56.52 -3.95
N ALA A 14 -4.08 -55.68 -2.91
CA ALA A 14 -4.99 -55.52 -1.77
C ALA A 14 -4.28 -55.90 -0.45
N THR A 15 -4.21 -54.91 0.47
CA THR A 15 -4.25 -54.99 1.95
C THR A 15 -3.38 -56.00 2.74
N ALA A 16 -2.54 -55.49 3.67
CA ALA A 16 -2.86 -55.40 5.11
C ALA A 16 -1.59 -55.24 5.99
N LEU A 17 -1.72 -54.37 7.01
CA LEU A 17 -0.81 -54.17 8.13
C LEU A 17 -0.63 -55.44 8.99
N ILE A 18 0.57 -55.63 9.57
CA ILE A 18 0.74 -56.12 10.95
C ILE A 18 1.88 -55.34 11.64
N LEU A 19 1.59 -54.84 12.84
CA LEU A 19 2.50 -54.25 13.82
C LEU A 19 3.40 -55.30 14.49
N SER A 20 4.60 -54.89 14.86
CA SER A 20 5.36 -55.50 15.96
C SER A 20 6.23 -54.45 16.67
N SER A 21 5.93 -54.15 17.94
CA SER A 21 6.86 -54.48 19.04
C SER A 21 6.24 -54.15 20.41
N CYS A 22 6.32 -55.16 21.28
CA CYS A 22 6.20 -55.12 22.74
C CYS A 22 7.35 -54.28 23.35
N GLY A 23 7.32 -53.80 24.59
CA GLY A 23 6.42 -54.07 25.71
C GLY A 23 6.98 -53.45 27.01
N GLY A 24 6.25 -53.65 28.10
CA GLY A 24 6.70 -53.33 29.47
C GLY A 24 5.51 -53.20 30.42
N GLY A 25 5.18 -54.27 31.14
CA GLY A 25 4.09 -54.33 32.10
C GLY A 25 4.55 -54.12 33.55
N GLY A 26 3.57 -53.81 34.41
CA GLY A 26 3.69 -53.83 35.87
C GLY A 26 2.36 -53.43 36.50
N SER A 27 1.68 -54.38 37.11
CA SER A 27 0.38 -54.23 37.78
C SER A 27 0.56 -54.33 39.29
N ASP A 28 -0.08 -53.44 40.05
CA ASP A 28 -0.60 -53.71 41.39
C ASP A 28 -1.75 -52.73 41.71
N GLY A 29 -2.78 -53.24 42.38
CA GLY A 29 -4.09 -52.61 42.55
C GLY A 29 -4.24 -51.70 43.79
N GLY A 30 -5.27 -50.85 43.76
CA GLY A 30 -5.70 -50.07 44.93
C GLY A 30 -6.56 -48.85 44.60
N SER A 31 -7.87 -49.01 44.81
CA SER A 31 -8.93 -48.00 45.09
C SER A 31 -8.67 -46.49 44.94
N GLY A 32 -9.54 -45.83 44.16
CA GLY A 32 -10.29 -44.64 44.59
C GLY A 32 -9.60 -43.27 44.57
N GLY A 33 -9.74 -42.54 43.46
CA GLY A 33 -9.51 -41.09 43.39
C GLY A 33 -9.62 -40.59 41.94
N SER A 34 -10.67 -39.82 41.61
CA SER A 34 -10.79 -39.18 40.30
C SER A 34 -9.61 -38.23 40.06
N PRO A 35 -8.85 -38.34 38.96
CA PRO A 35 -7.80 -37.38 38.66
C PRO A 35 -8.45 -36.07 38.20
N THR A 36 -8.04 -34.97 38.83
CA THR A 36 -8.32 -33.62 38.34
C THR A 36 -7.83 -33.51 36.89
N PRO A 37 -8.61 -32.98 35.93
CA PRO A 37 -8.14 -32.83 34.56
C PRO A 37 -6.90 -31.94 34.55
N ALA A 38 -5.77 -32.47 34.07
CA ALA A 38 -4.63 -31.64 33.73
C ALA A 38 -5.08 -30.66 32.63
N PRO A 39 -4.72 -29.36 32.70
CA PRO A 39 -5.04 -28.43 31.63
C PRO A 39 -4.47 -28.98 30.34
N THR A 40 -5.35 -29.16 29.34
CA THR A 40 -4.93 -29.48 27.98
C THR A 40 -3.83 -28.48 27.59
N PRO A 41 -2.63 -28.92 27.17
CA PRO A 41 -1.64 -27.98 26.68
C PRO A 41 -2.29 -27.18 25.56
N THR A 42 -2.39 -25.85 25.72
CA THR A 42 -2.83 -24.96 24.66
C THR A 42 -2.03 -25.33 23.42
N PRO A 43 -2.67 -25.76 22.31
CA PRO A 43 -1.92 -26.08 21.11
C PRO A 43 -1.05 -24.88 20.79
N THR A 44 0.26 -25.09 20.70
CA THR A 44 1.17 -24.06 20.22
C THR A 44 0.56 -23.51 18.93
N PRO A 45 0.26 -22.20 18.83
CA PRO A 45 -0.33 -21.67 17.62
C PRO A 45 0.58 -22.04 16.46
N THR A 46 0.12 -22.95 15.60
CA THR A 46 0.80 -23.25 14.35
C THR A 46 0.77 -21.97 13.54
N ARG A 47 1.94 -21.36 13.36
CA ARG A 47 2.14 -20.19 12.50
C ARG A 47 1.41 -20.44 11.17
N LEU A 48 0.52 -19.53 10.77
CA LEU A 48 -0.22 -19.62 9.51
C LEU A 48 0.53 -18.98 8.35
N TYR A 49 1.50 -18.14 8.66
CA TYR A 49 2.29 -17.39 7.70
C TYR A 49 3.76 -17.79 7.79
N ALA A 50 4.38 -17.99 6.62
CA ALA A 50 5.83 -18.07 6.53
C ALA A 50 6.42 -16.66 6.63
N ASP A 51 7.48 -16.53 7.42
CA ASP A 51 8.26 -15.29 7.47
C ASP A 51 9.10 -15.17 6.19
N PRO A 52 9.17 -13.99 5.55
CA PRO A 52 10.10 -13.76 4.46
C PRO A 52 11.53 -14.08 4.91
N ALA A 53 12.31 -14.74 4.05
CA ALA A 53 13.71 -14.99 4.38
C ALA A 53 14.46 -13.65 4.50
N GLN A 54 15.42 -13.59 5.42
CA GLN A 54 16.17 -12.38 5.72
C GLN A 54 17.27 -12.16 4.68
N GLU A 55 16.88 -11.65 3.53
CA GLU A 55 17.76 -11.29 2.41
C GLU A 55 17.93 -9.77 2.32
N ALA A 56 19.09 -9.32 1.84
CA ALA A 56 19.40 -7.92 1.60
C ALA A 56 20.37 -7.74 0.43
N LEU A 57 20.32 -6.56 -0.19
CA LEU A 57 21.31 -6.12 -1.17
C LEU A 57 22.64 -5.81 -0.46
N THR A 58 23.72 -6.42 -0.92
CA THR A 58 25.09 -6.03 -0.55
C THR A 58 25.54 -4.81 -1.35
N VAL A 59 26.66 -4.18 -0.96
CA VAL A 59 27.26 -3.10 -1.76
C VAL A 59 27.51 -3.56 -3.21
N ALA A 60 28.09 -4.75 -3.39
CA ALA A 60 28.35 -5.31 -4.71
C ALA A 60 27.06 -5.55 -5.52
N ASP A 61 25.97 -5.94 -4.86
CA ASP A 61 24.66 -6.08 -5.51
C ASP A 61 24.16 -4.72 -6.04
N VAL A 62 24.24 -3.67 -5.22
CA VAL A 62 23.82 -2.32 -5.62
C VAL A 62 24.71 -1.77 -6.74
N GLU A 63 26.03 -1.97 -6.65
CA GLU A 63 26.98 -1.63 -7.71
C GLU A 63 26.64 -2.33 -9.05
N ASN A 64 26.26 -3.61 -9.00
CA ASN A 64 25.85 -4.36 -10.19
C ASN A 64 24.54 -3.84 -10.80
N VAL A 65 23.53 -3.53 -9.98
CA VAL A 65 22.27 -2.92 -10.43
C VAL A 65 22.54 -1.61 -11.17
N VAL A 66 23.36 -0.72 -10.60
CA VAL A 66 23.76 0.54 -11.23
C VAL A 66 24.57 0.28 -12.50
N GLY A 67 25.53 -0.64 -12.47
CA GLY A 67 26.39 -0.99 -13.60
C GLY A 67 25.63 -1.50 -14.82
N HIS A 68 24.59 -2.33 -14.63
CA HIS A 68 23.71 -2.78 -15.70
C HIS A 68 22.87 -1.65 -16.30
N ALA A 69 22.26 -0.82 -15.45
CA ALA A 69 21.46 0.31 -15.90
C ALA A 69 22.31 1.33 -16.68
N VAL A 70 23.52 1.66 -16.19
CA VAL A 70 24.45 2.57 -16.89
C VAL A 70 24.88 2.00 -18.25
N ALA A 71 25.18 0.71 -18.33
CA ALA A 71 25.55 0.06 -19.59
C ALA A 71 24.43 0.17 -20.64
N GLU A 72 23.18 -0.10 -20.24
CA GLU A 72 22.01 0.02 -21.11
C GLU A 72 21.76 1.47 -21.53
N ALA A 73 21.87 2.41 -20.60
CA ALA A 73 21.72 3.84 -20.87
C ALA A 73 22.75 4.36 -21.88
N GLN A 74 24.01 3.91 -21.77
CA GLN A 74 25.06 4.21 -22.74
C GLN A 74 24.76 3.60 -24.11
N ALA A 75 24.35 2.33 -24.16
CA ALA A 75 23.99 1.66 -25.41
C ALA A 75 22.83 2.37 -26.13
N ARG A 76 21.88 2.92 -25.38
CA ARG A 76 20.75 3.70 -25.88
C ARG A 76 21.06 5.17 -26.15
N SER A 77 22.27 5.63 -25.82
CA SER A 77 22.64 7.05 -25.90
C SER A 77 21.69 7.98 -25.13
N LEU A 78 21.18 7.52 -23.98
CA LEU A 78 20.27 8.27 -23.13
C LEU A 78 20.78 8.28 -21.68
N PRO A 79 21.59 9.29 -21.30
CA PRO A 79 22.05 9.43 -19.92
C PRO A 79 20.91 9.57 -18.92
N ALA A 80 20.98 8.83 -17.82
CA ALA A 80 19.90 8.73 -16.84
C ALA A 80 20.37 9.03 -15.40
N VAL A 81 19.38 9.28 -14.54
CA VAL A 81 19.50 9.23 -13.08
C VAL A 81 18.94 7.89 -12.62
N ILE A 82 19.73 7.13 -11.86
CA ILE A 82 19.42 5.78 -11.42
C ILE A 82 19.41 5.77 -9.89
N ALA A 83 18.31 5.32 -9.29
CA ALA A 83 18.17 5.15 -7.85
C ALA A 83 17.94 3.67 -7.50
N VAL A 84 18.56 3.22 -6.41
CA VAL A 84 18.35 1.89 -5.84
C VAL A 84 17.90 2.04 -4.40
N THR A 85 16.85 1.33 -4.02
CA THR A 85 16.34 1.28 -2.65
C THR A 85 16.33 -0.14 -2.12
N ASP A 86 16.39 -0.30 -0.79
CA ASP A 86 16.08 -1.58 -0.16
C ASP A 86 14.56 -1.79 0.05
N ARG A 87 14.21 -2.95 0.61
CA ARG A 87 12.82 -3.40 0.81
C ARG A 87 11.96 -2.40 1.59
N VAL A 88 12.55 -1.65 2.52
CA VAL A 88 11.86 -0.68 3.40
C VAL A 88 12.18 0.78 3.02
N GLY A 89 12.73 0.98 1.82
CA GLY A 89 12.86 2.26 1.15
C GLY A 89 14.10 3.07 1.51
N ASN A 90 15.10 2.47 2.16
CA ASN A 90 16.38 3.15 2.31
C ASN A 90 17.02 3.33 0.94
N VAL A 91 17.40 4.56 0.59
CA VAL A 91 18.10 4.84 -0.67
C VAL A 91 19.55 4.41 -0.52
N LEU A 92 19.96 3.44 -1.33
CA LEU A 92 21.28 2.79 -1.26
C LEU A 92 22.29 3.40 -2.22
N ALA A 93 21.80 3.93 -3.35
CA ALA A 93 22.58 4.68 -4.32
C ALA A 93 21.67 5.61 -5.11
N VAL A 94 22.19 6.79 -5.46
CA VAL A 94 21.66 7.64 -6.52
C VAL A 94 22.82 8.00 -7.43
N PHE A 95 22.85 7.43 -8.63
CA PHE A 95 23.89 7.64 -9.62
C PHE A 95 23.36 8.51 -10.75
N ARG A 96 24.05 9.61 -11.04
CA ARG A 96 23.70 10.53 -12.12
C ARG A 96 24.73 10.45 -13.22
N MET A 97 24.31 10.03 -14.40
CA MET A 97 25.16 10.00 -15.58
C MET A 97 25.48 11.43 -16.09
N ASN A 98 26.65 11.57 -16.70
CA ASN A 98 27.05 12.80 -17.38
C ASN A 98 26.04 13.13 -18.49
N GLY A 99 25.49 14.35 -18.45
CA GLY A 99 24.46 14.79 -19.40
C GLY A 99 23.04 14.35 -19.08
N ALA A 100 22.80 13.63 -17.98
CA ALA A 100 21.44 13.28 -17.54
C ALA A 100 20.65 14.56 -17.19
N ARG A 101 19.36 14.55 -17.57
CA ARG A 101 18.44 15.65 -17.27
C ARG A 101 18.38 15.91 -15.76
N ALA A 102 18.41 17.18 -15.38
CA ALA A 102 18.35 17.57 -13.96
C ALA A 102 16.94 17.48 -13.37
N SER A 103 15.93 17.53 -14.24
CA SER A 103 14.54 17.64 -13.85
C SER A 103 13.65 16.85 -14.80
N ALA A 104 12.47 16.50 -14.30
CA ALA A 104 11.35 16.00 -15.08
C ALA A 104 10.11 16.87 -14.85
N THR A 105 9.13 16.73 -15.73
CA THR A 105 7.86 17.47 -15.63
C THR A 105 6.71 16.48 -15.49
N THR A 106 5.87 16.69 -14.48
CA THR A 106 4.65 15.89 -14.30
C THR A 106 3.64 16.16 -15.43
N SER A 107 2.85 15.17 -15.84
CA SER A 107 1.84 15.35 -16.89
C SER A 107 0.91 16.56 -16.66
N ALA A 108 0.63 17.29 -17.74
CA ALA A 108 -0.29 18.43 -17.74
C ALA A 108 -1.76 17.99 -17.69
N ALA A 109 -2.65 18.90 -17.32
CA ALA A 109 -4.09 18.69 -17.41
C ALA A 109 -4.53 18.44 -18.87
N PRO A 110 -5.51 17.55 -19.12
CA PRO A 110 -6.04 17.33 -20.47
C PRO A 110 -6.56 18.60 -21.16
N ASN A 111 -7.12 19.54 -20.39
CA ASN A 111 -7.60 20.82 -20.90
C ASN A 111 -6.56 21.96 -20.90
N GLY A 112 -5.31 21.68 -20.51
CA GLY A 112 -4.23 22.68 -20.38
C GLY A 112 -4.34 23.62 -19.17
N GLN A 113 -5.39 23.50 -18.33
CA GLN A 113 -5.56 24.28 -17.10
C GLN A 113 -5.10 23.47 -15.90
N ASN A 114 -3.78 23.46 -15.70
CA ASN A 114 -3.11 22.69 -14.65
C ASN A 114 -3.56 23.11 -13.24
N ILE A 115 -3.76 22.10 -12.39
CA ILE A 115 -4.07 22.24 -10.96
C ILE A 115 -3.42 21.09 -10.17
N ASP A 116 -3.30 21.27 -8.85
CA ASP A 116 -2.65 20.31 -7.96
C ASP A 116 -1.19 20.01 -8.39
N ALA A 117 -0.83 18.74 -8.57
CA ALA A 117 0.53 18.32 -8.89
C ALA A 117 0.79 18.20 -10.40
N GLN A 118 -0.02 18.85 -11.25
CA GLN A 118 0.11 18.80 -12.71
C GLN A 118 1.10 19.84 -13.26
N ASN A 119 1.81 19.47 -14.33
CA ASN A 119 2.78 20.32 -15.02
C ASN A 119 3.81 21.01 -14.08
N LEU A 120 4.22 20.32 -13.02
CA LEU A 120 5.25 20.75 -12.09
C LEU A 120 6.60 20.20 -12.50
N THR A 121 7.63 21.04 -12.42
CA THR A 121 9.02 20.61 -12.58
C THR A 121 9.53 20.02 -11.26
N VAL A 122 9.98 18.77 -11.31
CA VAL A 122 10.53 18.03 -10.16
C VAL A 122 11.99 17.62 -10.45
N PRO A 123 12.85 17.46 -9.42
CA PRO A 123 14.19 16.92 -9.62
C PRO A 123 14.16 15.49 -10.17
N ALA A 124 15.04 15.17 -11.12
CA ALA A 124 15.09 13.82 -11.70
C ALA A 124 15.46 12.76 -10.63
N GLU A 125 16.30 13.13 -9.66
CA GLU A 125 16.65 12.28 -8.52
C GLU A 125 15.42 11.94 -7.66
N ALA A 126 14.50 12.90 -7.48
CA ALA A 126 13.26 12.67 -6.73
C ALA A 126 12.32 11.71 -7.48
N GLY A 127 12.23 11.83 -8.80
CA GLY A 127 11.48 10.89 -9.65
C GLY A 127 12.06 9.48 -9.61
N ALA A 128 13.39 9.34 -9.73
CA ALA A 128 14.06 8.04 -9.74
C ALA A 128 13.88 7.29 -8.41
N ILE A 129 14.03 8.00 -7.28
CA ILE A 129 13.76 7.43 -5.94
C ILE A 129 12.29 7.01 -5.82
N SER A 130 11.36 7.84 -6.27
CA SER A 130 9.92 7.54 -6.17
C SER A 130 9.54 6.29 -6.98
N LYS A 131 10.14 6.10 -8.16
CA LYS A 131 10.01 4.88 -8.98
C LYS A 131 10.60 3.64 -8.31
N ALA A 132 11.81 3.75 -7.74
CA ALA A 132 12.45 2.66 -7.01
C ALA A 132 11.63 2.21 -5.79
N ILE A 133 11.15 3.17 -4.99
CA ILE A 133 10.26 2.92 -3.86
C ILE A 133 8.97 2.23 -4.32
N THR A 134 8.39 2.68 -5.43
CA THR A 134 7.14 2.09 -5.94
C THR A 134 7.30 0.61 -6.28
N GLY A 135 8.37 0.24 -7.01
CA GLY A 135 8.68 -1.16 -7.30
C GLY A 135 8.85 -1.97 -6.01
N ALA A 136 9.63 -1.46 -5.05
CA ALA A 136 9.86 -2.13 -3.77
C ALA A 136 8.57 -2.29 -2.95
N TYR A 137 7.70 -1.27 -2.91
CA TYR A 137 6.61 -1.20 -1.94
C TYR A 137 5.32 -1.86 -2.41
N LEU A 138 5.03 -1.87 -3.71
CA LEU A 138 3.87 -2.56 -4.27
C LEU A 138 4.06 -4.09 -4.35
N SER A 139 5.31 -4.55 -4.24
CA SER A 139 5.68 -5.96 -4.36
C SER A 139 5.75 -6.69 -3.02
N SER A 140 5.61 -8.01 -3.07
CA SER A 140 5.70 -8.97 -1.96
C SER A 140 6.21 -10.33 -2.44
N GLY A 141 6.35 -11.31 -1.54
CA GLY A 141 6.62 -12.70 -1.93
C GLY A 141 5.50 -13.36 -2.74
N GLY A 142 4.29 -12.78 -2.78
CA GLY A 142 3.16 -13.28 -3.55
C GLY A 142 2.86 -12.52 -4.85
N ASN A 143 3.46 -11.34 -5.07
CA ASN A 143 3.21 -10.51 -6.24
C ASN A 143 4.40 -9.58 -6.55
N ALA A 144 4.69 -9.37 -7.83
CA ALA A 144 5.69 -8.42 -8.29
C ALA A 144 5.05 -7.39 -9.23
N PHE A 145 5.00 -6.14 -8.77
CA PHE A 145 4.40 -5.01 -9.47
C PHE A 145 5.47 -3.94 -9.73
N SER A 146 5.46 -3.41 -10.94
CA SER A 146 6.33 -2.30 -11.38
C SER A 146 5.57 -0.98 -11.36
N THR A 147 6.23 0.12 -11.72
CA THR A 147 5.53 1.38 -11.95
C THR A 147 4.60 1.34 -13.16
N ARG A 148 4.81 0.42 -14.13
CA ARG A 148 3.83 0.19 -15.21
C ARG A 148 2.55 -0.46 -14.68
N THR A 149 2.68 -1.39 -13.74
CA THR A 149 1.51 -1.92 -13.01
C THR A 149 0.78 -0.80 -12.26
N ALA A 150 1.54 0.06 -11.57
CA ALA A 150 0.99 1.22 -10.88
C ALA A 150 0.25 2.16 -11.83
N SER A 151 0.82 2.45 -13.00
CA SER A 151 0.20 3.23 -14.07
C SER A 151 -1.18 2.73 -14.44
N MET A 152 -1.30 1.42 -14.62
CA MET A 152 -2.53 0.77 -15.06
C MET A 152 -3.67 0.91 -14.04
N ILE A 153 -3.38 0.80 -12.73
CA ILE A 153 -4.38 0.65 -11.67
C ILE A 153 -4.84 1.97 -11.04
N VAL A 154 -4.35 3.10 -11.55
CA VAL A 154 -4.65 4.44 -10.98
C VAL A 154 -5.49 5.33 -11.89
N GLN A 155 -5.84 4.84 -13.06
CA GLN A 155 -6.55 5.58 -14.11
C GLN A 155 -8.05 5.71 -13.83
N GLU A 156 -8.71 6.62 -14.53
CA GLU A 156 -10.16 6.84 -14.51
C GLU A 156 -10.97 5.70 -15.14
N HIS A 157 -10.31 4.83 -15.91
CA HIS A 157 -10.88 3.62 -16.50
C HIS A 157 -9.92 2.44 -16.31
N PHE A 158 -10.46 1.25 -16.12
CA PHE A 158 -9.70 0.04 -15.90
C PHE A 158 -10.26 -1.13 -16.74
N PRO A 159 -9.42 -1.81 -17.53
CA PRO A 159 -8.07 -1.36 -17.92
C PRO A 159 -8.11 0.01 -18.63
N PRO A 160 -7.08 0.85 -18.55
CA PRO A 160 -7.05 2.12 -19.27
C PRO A 160 -6.80 1.89 -20.76
N ALA A 161 -7.77 2.19 -21.61
CA ALA A 161 -7.66 2.06 -23.06
C ALA A 161 -8.74 2.87 -23.78
N PRO A 162 -8.53 3.23 -25.06
CA PRO A 162 -9.55 3.91 -25.87
C PRO A 162 -10.87 3.13 -26.01
N ASN A 163 -10.83 1.80 -25.90
CA ASN A 163 -11.99 0.91 -26.07
C ASN A 163 -12.64 0.46 -24.75
N THR A 164 -12.12 0.89 -23.60
CA THR A 164 -12.65 0.58 -22.25
C THR A 164 -13.26 1.79 -21.57
N VAL A 165 -13.44 2.88 -22.33
CA VAL A 165 -14.18 4.07 -21.89
C VAL A 165 -15.57 3.67 -21.41
N GLY A 166 -15.89 4.02 -20.16
CA GLY A 166 -17.13 3.61 -19.49
C GLY A 166 -17.02 2.33 -18.67
N LEU A 167 -15.83 1.77 -18.48
CA LEU A 167 -15.55 0.86 -17.36
C LEU A 167 -15.19 1.64 -16.09
N GLU A 168 -15.21 0.94 -14.96
CA GLU A 168 -14.83 1.44 -13.65
C GLU A 168 -13.40 1.99 -13.62
N SER A 169 -13.10 2.83 -12.63
CA SER A 169 -11.76 3.35 -12.39
C SER A 169 -10.83 2.26 -11.87
N GLY A 170 -9.52 2.51 -12.00
CA GLY A 170 -8.48 1.66 -11.44
C GLY A 170 -8.70 1.35 -9.94
N PRO A 171 -8.41 0.12 -9.50
CA PRO A 171 -8.71 -0.34 -8.15
C PRO A 171 -7.98 0.47 -7.08
N LEU A 172 -6.81 1.05 -7.40
CA LEU A 172 -6.01 1.88 -6.50
C LEU A 172 -5.95 3.35 -6.96
N PHE A 173 -6.98 3.85 -7.63
CA PHE A 173 -7.12 5.26 -8.02
C PHE A 173 -6.68 6.23 -6.90
N GLY A 174 -5.69 7.06 -7.20
CA GLY A 174 -5.14 8.04 -6.26
C GLY A 174 -4.12 7.51 -5.25
N VAL A 175 -3.64 6.26 -5.37
CA VAL A 175 -2.57 5.72 -4.50
C VAL A 175 -1.24 6.48 -4.61
N GLN A 176 -1.05 7.25 -5.68
CA GLN A 176 0.12 8.13 -5.85
C GLN A 176 0.27 9.09 -4.66
N PHE A 177 -0.86 9.55 -4.09
CA PHE A 177 -0.87 10.41 -2.89
C PHE A 177 -0.80 9.61 -1.58
N SER A 178 0.06 8.60 -1.56
CA SER A 178 0.44 7.82 -0.38
C SER A 178 1.96 7.75 -0.25
N GLN A 179 2.46 7.25 0.89
CA GLN A 179 3.88 7.20 1.19
C GLN A 179 4.54 8.60 1.12
N LEU A 180 3.75 9.62 1.49
CA LEU A 180 4.08 11.02 1.27
C LEU A 180 5.27 11.49 2.12
N PRO A 181 6.04 12.50 1.66
CA PRO A 181 7.25 12.96 2.33
C PRO A 181 7.05 13.57 3.72
N CYS A 182 5.84 14.03 3.99
CA CYS A 182 5.38 14.64 5.23
C CYS A 182 4.63 13.66 6.14
N SER A 183 4.43 12.38 5.76
CA SER A 183 3.68 11.41 6.57
C SER A 183 4.30 11.27 7.96
N ASP A 184 3.45 11.24 9.00
CA ASP A 184 3.85 11.01 10.39
C ASP A 184 4.14 9.53 10.69
N LEU A 185 3.79 8.63 9.76
CA LEU A 185 4.14 7.21 9.82
C LEU A 185 5.50 6.93 9.19
N SER A 186 5.83 7.63 8.11
CA SER A 186 7.04 7.34 7.34
C SER A 186 8.29 7.84 8.06
N ALA A 187 9.31 6.99 8.15
CA ALA A 187 10.59 7.37 8.72
C ALA A 187 11.32 8.34 7.78
N ARG A 188 11.92 9.39 8.35
CA ARG A 188 12.79 10.31 7.62
C ARG A 188 14.20 9.75 7.52
N PHE A 189 14.98 10.30 6.59
CA PHE A 189 16.40 10.00 6.48
C PHE A 189 17.15 10.47 7.73
N MET A 190 18.07 9.64 8.18
CA MET A 190 19.09 9.99 9.16
C MET A 190 20.42 9.43 8.67
N SER A 191 21.50 10.19 8.82
CA SER A 191 22.83 9.78 8.32
C SER A 191 23.48 8.68 9.16
N SER A 192 23.03 8.46 10.40
CA SER A 192 23.61 7.47 11.31
C SER A 192 22.66 7.11 12.46
N GLY A 193 23.03 6.08 13.22
CA GLY A 193 22.30 5.61 14.40
C GLY A 193 21.32 4.48 14.10
N ALA A 194 20.74 3.90 15.16
CA ALA A 194 19.86 2.73 15.05
C ALA A 194 18.60 2.97 14.20
N GLN A 195 18.17 4.22 14.08
CA GLN A 195 17.01 4.65 13.27
C GLN A 195 17.36 5.04 11.83
N ALA A 196 18.65 4.98 11.44
CA ALA A 196 19.07 5.38 10.10
C ALA A 196 18.39 4.54 9.01
N MET A 197 18.31 3.23 9.23
CA MET A 197 17.85 2.27 8.23
C MET A 197 16.43 1.73 8.50
N ILE A 198 15.73 2.24 9.53
CA ILE A 198 14.35 1.80 9.77
C ILE A 198 13.42 2.40 8.72
N GLY A 199 12.49 1.58 8.23
CA GLY A 199 11.41 2.03 7.37
C GLY A 199 10.01 1.82 7.99
N PRO A 200 8.94 1.96 7.18
CA PRO A 200 8.97 2.41 5.79
C PRO A 200 9.55 3.83 5.67
N LYS A 201 10.50 4.05 4.77
CA LYS A 201 10.98 5.39 4.42
C LYS A 201 9.98 6.11 3.53
N ARG A 202 9.90 7.42 3.70
CA ARG A 202 9.06 8.30 2.88
C ARG A 202 9.50 8.31 1.40
N SER A 203 8.59 8.59 0.48
CA SER A 203 8.89 8.84 -0.94
C SER A 203 8.92 10.35 -1.24
N PRO A 204 9.84 10.84 -2.10
CA PRO A 204 9.90 12.26 -2.46
C PRO A 204 8.62 12.80 -3.11
N LEU A 205 7.99 12.03 -4.00
CA LEU A 205 6.83 12.45 -4.79
C LEU A 205 5.57 11.62 -4.52
N GLY A 206 5.61 10.74 -3.51
CA GLY A 206 4.61 9.67 -3.35
C GLY A 206 4.91 8.46 -4.24
N LEU A 207 3.91 7.64 -4.54
CA LEU A 207 4.10 6.50 -5.47
C LEU A 207 4.03 6.97 -6.94
N ALA A 208 4.79 6.31 -7.79
CA ALA A 208 4.97 6.65 -9.20
C ALA A 208 4.04 5.81 -10.09
N ALA A 209 3.36 6.48 -11.03
CA ALA A 209 2.67 5.85 -12.15
C ALA A 209 3.55 5.80 -13.41
N ASP A 210 4.68 6.51 -13.40
CA ASP A 210 5.55 6.66 -14.54
C ASP A 210 6.44 5.41 -14.73
N PRO A 211 6.49 4.78 -15.92
CA PRO A 211 7.34 3.62 -16.20
C PRO A 211 8.81 3.84 -15.81
N GLY A 212 9.57 2.75 -15.63
CA GLY A 212 10.98 2.84 -15.22
C GLY A 212 11.27 2.56 -13.74
N GLY A 213 10.33 1.96 -13.00
CA GLY A 213 10.58 1.42 -11.66
C GLY A 213 10.24 -0.07 -11.55
N PHE A 214 11.19 -0.89 -11.07
CA PHE A 214 11.04 -2.33 -10.90
C PHE A 214 11.40 -2.81 -9.50
N PRO A 215 10.73 -3.85 -8.97
CA PRO A 215 11.19 -4.54 -7.77
C PRO A 215 12.46 -5.34 -8.06
N LEU A 216 13.32 -5.47 -7.04
CA LEU A 216 14.51 -6.31 -7.05
C LEU A 216 14.29 -7.51 -6.13
N TYR A 217 14.55 -8.71 -6.64
CA TYR A 217 14.40 -9.98 -5.93
C TYR A 217 15.73 -10.71 -5.81
N LYS A 218 16.05 -11.25 -4.63
CA LYS A 218 17.22 -12.09 -4.40
C LYS A 218 16.74 -13.42 -3.84
N ASN A 219 17.11 -14.52 -4.48
CA ASN A 219 16.66 -15.87 -4.09
C ASN A 219 15.11 -15.98 -3.98
N GLY A 220 14.38 -15.25 -4.82
CA GLY A 220 12.91 -15.20 -4.80
C GLY A 220 12.29 -14.32 -3.71
N VAL A 221 13.10 -13.60 -2.91
CA VAL A 221 12.64 -12.66 -1.89
C VAL A 221 12.80 -11.23 -2.40
N VAL A 222 11.78 -10.39 -2.25
CA VAL A 222 11.88 -8.96 -2.56
C VAL A 222 12.86 -8.27 -1.60
N VAL A 223 13.93 -7.68 -2.14
CA VAL A 223 15.00 -7.04 -1.38
C VAL A 223 15.10 -5.53 -1.60
N GLY A 224 14.37 -5.00 -2.58
CA GLY A 224 14.43 -3.57 -2.91
C GLY A 224 13.73 -3.21 -4.21
N GLY A 225 14.16 -2.09 -4.78
CA GLY A 225 13.70 -1.61 -6.07
C GLY A 225 14.76 -0.77 -6.78
N VAL A 226 14.66 -0.71 -8.10
CA VAL A 226 15.42 0.19 -8.97
C VAL A 226 14.46 1.15 -9.66
N GLY A 227 14.86 2.40 -9.81
CA GLY A 227 14.08 3.44 -10.47
C GLY A 227 14.97 4.31 -11.32
N VAL A 228 14.48 4.67 -12.51
CA VAL A 228 15.23 5.43 -13.51
C VAL A 228 14.44 6.66 -13.95
N MET A 229 15.13 7.79 -14.06
CA MET A 229 14.63 9.01 -14.70
C MET A 229 15.62 9.45 -15.77
N ALA A 230 15.18 9.56 -17.02
CA ALA A 230 16.02 9.81 -18.17
C ALA A 230 15.36 10.73 -19.20
N ASP A 231 14.08 10.54 -19.49
CA ASP A 231 13.39 11.19 -20.62
C ASP A 231 12.86 12.61 -20.30
N GLY A 232 12.77 12.96 -19.01
CA GLY A 232 12.31 14.26 -18.51
C GLY A 232 10.78 14.37 -18.36
N VAL A 233 10.04 13.28 -18.50
CA VAL A 233 8.59 13.20 -18.26
C VAL A 233 8.39 12.38 -16.99
N TYR A 234 7.53 12.86 -16.08
CA TYR A 234 7.09 12.08 -14.92
C TYR A 234 5.58 11.86 -15.06
N GLY A 235 5.20 10.86 -15.84
CA GLY A 235 3.84 10.70 -16.34
C GLY A 235 3.11 9.46 -15.84
N SER A 236 2.23 8.99 -16.71
CA SER A 236 1.50 7.74 -16.62
C SER A 236 1.13 7.29 -18.03
N ASP A 237 1.00 6.00 -18.24
CA ASP A 237 0.55 5.36 -19.47
C ASP A 237 -0.99 5.18 -19.42
N PRO A 238 -1.76 5.87 -20.28
CA PRO A 238 -3.22 5.80 -20.31
C PRO A 238 -3.75 4.73 -21.29
N ASP A 239 -2.91 3.92 -21.95
CA ASP A 239 -3.36 2.96 -22.97
C ASP A 239 -2.68 1.59 -22.83
N VAL A 240 -3.42 0.59 -22.39
CA VAL A 240 -2.91 -0.78 -22.28
C VAL A 240 -3.12 -1.61 -23.55
N THR A 241 -3.38 -1.02 -24.71
CA THR A 241 -3.56 -1.76 -25.97
C THR A 241 -2.34 -1.73 -26.88
N ASP A 242 -1.43 -0.79 -26.70
CA ASP A 242 -0.17 -0.69 -27.43
C ASP A 242 1.00 -1.27 -26.63
N THR A 243 2.23 -1.09 -27.09
CA THR A 243 3.42 -1.52 -26.36
C THR A 243 4.46 -0.42 -26.50
N ASP A 244 4.77 0.23 -25.40
CA ASP A 244 5.71 1.33 -25.39
C ASP A 244 7.13 0.84 -25.64
N ASN A 245 7.82 1.47 -26.59
CA ASN A 245 9.26 1.37 -26.70
C ASN A 245 9.93 2.49 -25.91
N ASP A 246 9.76 2.47 -24.58
CA ASP A 246 10.32 3.47 -23.68
C ASP A 246 11.78 3.12 -23.29
N PRO A 247 12.79 3.88 -23.76
CA PRO A 247 14.19 3.65 -23.40
C PRO A 247 14.45 3.66 -21.89
N GLU A 248 13.70 4.45 -21.13
CA GLU A 248 13.87 4.57 -19.69
C GLU A 248 13.44 3.29 -18.97
N GLU A 249 12.31 2.70 -19.36
CA GLU A 249 11.88 1.40 -18.85
C GLU A 249 12.91 0.30 -19.15
N PHE A 250 13.50 0.27 -20.35
CA PHE A 250 14.57 -0.69 -20.66
C PHE A 250 15.82 -0.51 -19.79
N ILE A 251 16.22 0.75 -19.50
CA ILE A 251 17.35 1.04 -18.60
C ILE A 251 17.06 0.52 -17.19
N ALA A 252 15.84 0.72 -16.69
CA ALA A 252 15.42 0.20 -15.39
C ALA A 252 15.37 -1.34 -15.38
N LEU A 253 14.83 -1.95 -16.45
CA LEU A 253 14.76 -3.40 -16.62
C LEU A 253 16.16 -4.02 -16.64
N ALA A 254 17.13 -3.39 -17.30
CA ALA A 254 18.52 -3.84 -17.29
C ALA A 254 19.08 -3.91 -15.86
N GLY A 255 18.77 -2.93 -15.02
CA GLY A 255 19.17 -2.92 -13.60
C GLY A 255 18.63 -4.11 -12.78
N THR A 256 17.62 -4.82 -13.27
CA THR A 256 17.08 -6.02 -12.61
C THR A 256 17.83 -7.31 -12.94
N LEU A 257 18.81 -7.30 -13.85
CA LEU A 257 19.54 -8.52 -14.23
C LEU A 257 20.26 -9.14 -13.00
N GLY A 258 19.99 -10.43 -12.75
CA GLY A 258 20.42 -11.14 -11.55
C GLY A 258 19.57 -10.89 -10.30
N PHE A 259 18.58 -10.01 -10.39
CA PHE A 259 17.60 -9.67 -9.35
C PHE A 259 16.16 -9.72 -9.84
N GLU A 260 15.88 -10.56 -10.84
CA GLU A 260 14.60 -10.58 -11.52
C GLU A 260 13.48 -11.10 -10.61
N ALA A 261 12.32 -10.45 -10.70
CA ALA A 261 11.11 -10.98 -10.07
C ALA A 261 10.77 -12.38 -10.61
N PRO A 262 10.38 -13.36 -9.77
CA PRO A 262 9.95 -14.67 -10.24
C PRO A 262 8.77 -14.57 -11.22
N ASP A 263 8.89 -15.23 -12.38
CA ASP A 263 7.93 -15.11 -13.49
C ASP A 263 6.47 -15.44 -13.10
N ASN A 264 6.28 -16.32 -12.13
CA ASN A 264 4.97 -16.80 -11.69
C ASN A 264 4.23 -15.81 -10.77
N ILE A 265 4.91 -14.78 -10.24
CA ILE A 265 4.30 -13.77 -9.38
C ILE A 265 4.26 -12.37 -10.02
N ARG A 266 4.79 -12.21 -11.24
CA ARG A 266 4.74 -10.93 -11.98
C ARG A 266 3.29 -10.53 -12.29
N ALA A 267 3.06 -9.21 -12.40
CA ALA A 267 1.75 -8.62 -12.61
C ALA A 267 0.94 -9.27 -13.77
N ASN A 268 1.61 -9.67 -14.86
CA ASN A 268 0.99 -10.33 -16.01
C ASN A 268 0.52 -11.79 -15.74
N ARG A 269 0.65 -12.27 -14.49
CA ARG A 269 0.07 -13.52 -13.98
C ARG A 269 -1.06 -13.28 -12.98
N ILE A 270 -1.41 -12.03 -12.71
CA ILE A 270 -2.41 -11.64 -11.73
C ILE A 270 -3.53 -10.92 -12.46
N SER A 271 -4.77 -11.34 -12.21
CA SER A 271 -5.96 -10.72 -12.78
C SER A 271 -6.73 -9.93 -11.73
N VAL A 272 -7.19 -8.74 -12.11
CA VAL A 272 -8.19 -7.96 -11.38
C VAL A 272 -9.36 -7.77 -12.31
N ASP A 273 -10.57 -8.11 -11.87
CA ASP A 273 -11.81 -8.02 -12.66
C ASP A 273 -11.69 -8.67 -14.06
N GLY A 274 -11.01 -9.81 -14.13
CA GLY A 274 -10.78 -10.55 -15.38
C GLY A 274 -9.67 -10.00 -16.28
N THR A 275 -9.06 -8.86 -15.91
CA THR A 275 -7.99 -8.20 -16.65
C THR A 275 -6.62 -8.57 -16.06
N LEU A 276 -5.71 -9.10 -16.88
CA LEU A 276 -4.32 -9.32 -16.47
C LEU A 276 -3.58 -7.98 -16.38
N LEU A 277 -2.82 -7.79 -15.29
CA LEU A 277 -2.08 -6.56 -15.07
C LEU A 277 -0.81 -6.48 -15.92
N ARG A 278 -0.38 -5.28 -16.31
CA ARG A 278 0.89 -5.08 -17.00
C ARG A 278 2.06 -5.08 -16.03
N TYR A 279 3.09 -5.89 -16.32
CA TYR A 279 4.35 -5.88 -15.57
C TYR A 279 5.40 -4.98 -16.23
N SER A 280 5.55 -5.07 -17.55
CA SER A 280 6.49 -4.27 -18.33
C SER A 280 6.13 -4.35 -19.80
N ASP A 281 6.42 -3.30 -20.55
CA ASP A 281 6.39 -3.31 -22.02
C ASP A 281 7.80 -3.57 -22.58
N ALA A 282 8.82 -3.07 -21.87
CA ALA A 282 10.20 -3.50 -22.07
C ALA A 282 10.37 -5.02 -21.83
N ALA A 283 11.16 -5.65 -22.68
CA ALA A 283 11.51 -7.07 -22.57
C ALA A 283 13.03 -7.25 -22.57
N TYR A 284 13.55 -8.25 -21.84
CA TYR A 284 14.99 -8.53 -21.79
C TYR A 284 15.61 -8.75 -23.18
N ALA A 285 14.85 -9.30 -24.13
CA ALA A 285 15.30 -9.49 -25.51
C ALA A 285 15.53 -8.16 -26.28
N GLY A 286 14.96 -7.05 -25.80
CA GLY A 286 15.16 -5.72 -26.34
C GLY A 286 16.28 -4.92 -25.68
N LEU A 287 17.01 -5.49 -24.71
CA LEU A 287 18.20 -4.87 -24.13
C LEU A 287 19.33 -4.78 -25.17
N MET A 288 20.03 -3.65 -25.19
CA MET A 288 21.12 -3.39 -26.13
C MET A 288 22.50 -3.72 -25.54
N ALA A 289 22.65 -3.54 -24.23
CA ALA A 289 23.85 -3.91 -23.51
C ALA A 289 23.94 -5.45 -23.32
N SER A 290 25.16 -5.98 -23.44
CA SER A 290 25.43 -7.42 -23.29
C SER A 290 25.89 -7.83 -21.87
N GLY A 291 25.96 -6.89 -20.93
CA GLY A 291 26.37 -7.12 -19.56
C GLY A 291 26.52 -5.83 -18.74
N ALA A 292 26.93 -5.95 -17.48
CA ALA A 292 27.24 -4.82 -16.62
C ALA A 292 28.62 -4.24 -16.90
N VAL A 293 28.78 -2.94 -16.67
CA VAL A 293 30.08 -2.30 -16.48
C VAL A 293 30.37 -2.20 -14.98
N SER A 294 31.60 -2.48 -14.55
CA SER A 294 31.96 -2.39 -13.13
C SER A 294 31.78 -0.97 -12.60
N PHE A 295 31.28 -0.82 -11.37
CA PHE A 295 31.04 0.49 -10.76
C PHE A 295 32.28 1.41 -10.75
N ALA A 296 33.46 0.86 -10.40
CA ALA A 296 34.72 1.60 -10.42
C ALA A 296 35.12 2.15 -11.81
N ALA A 297 34.60 1.57 -12.89
CA ALA A 297 34.88 2.04 -14.25
C ALA A 297 33.93 3.15 -14.71
N ILE A 298 32.77 3.33 -14.04
CA ILE A 298 31.74 4.32 -14.39
C ILE A 298 31.73 5.53 -13.44
N ASP A 299 32.12 5.35 -12.17
CA ASP A 299 32.15 6.42 -11.18
C ASP A 299 33.28 7.41 -11.47
N GLY A 300 32.94 8.69 -11.60
CA GLY A 300 33.82 9.77 -12.05
C GLY A 300 34.07 9.82 -13.57
N SER A 301 33.61 8.83 -14.36
CA SER A 301 33.84 8.76 -15.81
C SER A 301 32.55 8.89 -16.63
N ALA A 302 31.55 8.05 -16.34
CA ALA A 302 30.24 8.04 -16.99
C ALA A 302 29.21 8.86 -16.20
N GLY A 303 29.49 9.14 -14.93
CA GLY A 303 28.64 9.87 -14.00
C GLY A 303 29.26 9.91 -12.61
N ALA A 304 28.46 10.22 -11.60
CA ALA A 304 28.88 10.16 -10.21
C ALA A 304 27.69 9.86 -9.29
N LEU A 305 27.97 9.37 -8.09
CA LEU A 305 26.96 9.37 -7.02
C LEU A 305 26.63 10.81 -6.61
N VAL A 306 25.34 11.09 -6.42
CA VAL A 306 24.85 12.41 -6.02
C VAL A 306 24.07 12.32 -4.72
N ALA A 307 24.30 13.26 -3.81
CA ALA A 307 23.51 13.38 -2.59
C ALA A 307 22.10 13.91 -2.93
N VAL A 308 21.09 13.41 -2.21
CA VAL A 308 19.71 13.90 -2.29
C VAL A 308 19.28 14.27 -0.89
N ARG A 309 19.14 15.57 -0.64
CA ARG A 309 18.94 16.11 0.70
C ARG A 309 17.71 15.50 1.36
N GLY A 310 17.90 14.92 2.54
CA GLY A 310 16.84 14.24 3.30
C GLY A 310 16.45 12.86 2.78
N TYR A 311 17.27 12.25 1.93
CA TYR A 311 17.11 10.89 1.39
C TYR A 311 18.41 10.09 1.34
N TYR A 312 19.52 10.70 0.92
CA TYR A 312 20.76 9.97 0.64
C TYR A 312 22.00 10.86 0.59
N GLY A 313 23.16 10.28 0.92
CA GLY A 313 24.47 10.83 0.58
C GLY A 313 24.99 11.97 1.45
N GLU A 314 24.53 12.04 2.70
CA GLU A 314 25.02 12.99 3.71
C GLU A 314 25.81 12.23 4.79
N PRO A 315 27.07 12.63 5.11
CA PRO A 315 27.78 13.83 4.64
C PRO A 315 28.45 13.68 3.25
N ALA A 316 28.53 12.46 2.72
CA ALA A 316 29.05 12.20 1.38
C ALA A 316 28.34 10.99 0.75
N PRO A 317 28.06 11.02 -0.56
CA PRO A 317 27.41 9.92 -1.25
C PRO A 317 28.37 8.73 -1.40
N MET A 318 27.89 7.54 -1.03
CA MET A 318 28.59 6.26 -1.19
C MET A 318 27.56 5.15 -1.38
N VAL A 319 27.92 4.09 -2.09
CA VAL A 319 27.05 2.93 -2.22
C VAL A 319 26.87 2.26 -0.85
N LEU A 320 25.62 2.03 -0.45
CA LEU A 320 25.27 1.41 0.82
C LEU A 320 24.75 -0.01 0.61
N ALA A 321 24.98 -0.88 1.60
CA ALA A 321 24.23 -2.14 1.71
C ALA A 321 22.83 -1.87 2.26
N GLY A 322 21.85 -2.66 1.83
CA GLY A 322 20.50 -2.66 2.40
C GLY A 322 20.43 -3.38 3.73
N VAL A 323 19.29 -3.30 4.39
CA VAL A 323 18.99 -4.06 5.61
C VAL A 323 18.01 -5.19 5.35
N ALA A 324 18.23 -6.32 6.02
CA ALA A 324 17.36 -7.48 5.88
C ALA A 324 15.97 -7.20 6.47
N TYR A 325 14.93 -7.43 5.67
CA TYR A 325 13.54 -7.29 6.09
C TYR A 325 13.19 -8.28 7.22
N GLY A 326 12.26 -7.88 8.09
CA GLY A 326 11.83 -8.71 9.22
C GLY A 326 12.74 -8.62 10.44
N THR A 327 13.65 -7.64 10.46
CA THR A 327 14.60 -7.41 11.56
C THR A 327 14.33 -6.09 12.28
N GLU A 328 14.91 -5.92 13.48
CA GLU A 328 14.89 -4.62 14.16
C GLU A 328 15.52 -3.52 13.27
N ALA A 329 16.59 -3.86 12.54
CA ALA A 329 17.32 -2.91 11.69
C ALA A 329 16.49 -2.40 10.51
N SER A 330 15.58 -3.22 9.94
CA SER A 330 14.65 -2.76 8.89
C SER A 330 13.48 -1.93 9.43
N GLY A 331 13.31 -1.84 10.75
CA GLY A 331 12.15 -1.17 11.36
C GLY A 331 10.84 -1.95 11.20
N VAL A 332 10.90 -3.21 10.79
CA VAL A 332 9.74 -4.08 10.64
C VAL A 332 10.15 -5.47 11.09
N ARG A 333 9.50 -5.99 12.13
CA ARG A 333 9.85 -7.29 12.72
C ARG A 333 8.63 -8.01 13.24
N GLN A 334 8.78 -9.30 13.51
CA GLN A 334 7.79 -10.07 14.26
C GLN A 334 7.49 -9.39 15.61
N SER A 335 6.20 -9.37 15.98
CA SER A 335 5.74 -8.88 17.28
C SER A 335 6.31 -9.73 18.41
N ARG A 336 6.41 -9.20 19.62
CA ARG A 336 6.70 -9.95 20.86
C ARG A 336 5.40 -10.38 21.53
N ALA A 337 5.46 -11.39 22.40
CA ALA A 337 4.26 -11.95 23.03
C ALA A 337 3.46 -10.93 23.85
N GLY A 338 4.12 -9.92 24.41
CA GLY A 338 3.47 -8.81 25.12
C GLY A 338 2.99 -7.67 24.22
N GLU A 339 3.28 -7.69 22.92
CA GLU A 339 2.85 -6.66 21.96
C GLU A 339 1.58 -7.08 21.20
N PHE A 340 1.46 -8.37 20.86
CA PHE A 340 0.31 -8.93 20.16
C PHE A 340 0.20 -10.43 20.40
N ALA A 341 -1.02 -10.93 20.65
CA ALA A 341 -1.22 -12.33 21.00
C ALA A 341 -0.91 -13.28 19.83
N ASN A 342 -1.31 -12.92 18.61
CA ASN A 342 -1.01 -13.72 17.42
C ASN A 342 0.48 -13.57 17.03
N ARG A 343 1.21 -14.69 17.06
CA ARG A 343 2.65 -14.74 16.77
C ARG A 343 2.98 -14.59 15.28
N ASP A 344 2.00 -14.63 14.38
CA ASP A 344 2.20 -14.28 12.97
C ASP A 344 2.27 -12.76 12.73
N ALA A 345 1.90 -11.94 13.71
CA ALA A 345 1.89 -10.49 13.52
C ALA A 345 3.29 -9.90 13.51
N PHE A 346 3.49 -8.93 12.62
CA PHE A 346 4.65 -8.04 12.54
C PHE A 346 4.24 -6.63 12.98
N VAL A 347 5.22 -5.89 13.50
CA VAL A 347 5.07 -4.52 14.02
C VAL A 347 6.17 -3.61 13.45
N LEU A 348 5.94 -2.30 13.53
CA LEU A 348 6.94 -1.30 13.17
C LEU A 348 7.86 -1.04 14.36
N SER A 349 9.16 -1.26 14.20
CA SER A 349 10.18 -1.05 15.23
C SER A 349 10.91 0.28 15.06
N ASP A 350 11.33 0.86 16.18
CA ASP A 350 12.20 2.03 16.22
C ASP A 350 13.69 1.70 16.05
N GLY A 351 14.04 0.45 15.75
CA GLY A 351 15.41 -0.03 15.59
C GLY A 351 16.15 -0.25 16.90
N SER A 352 15.55 0.11 18.03
CA SER A 352 16.06 -0.12 19.39
C SER A 352 15.20 -1.10 20.19
N GLY A 353 14.22 -1.72 19.53
CA GLY A 353 13.39 -2.79 20.06
C GLY A 353 12.02 -2.35 20.54
N ALA A 354 11.68 -1.06 20.51
CA ALA A 354 10.34 -0.61 20.84
C ALA A 354 9.43 -0.59 19.60
N ASN A 355 8.16 -0.95 19.79
CA ASN A 355 7.15 -0.75 18.77
C ASN A 355 6.84 0.76 18.64
N ARG A 356 6.88 1.29 17.42
CA ARG A 356 6.59 2.69 17.08
C ARG A 356 5.12 3.05 17.24
N PHE A 357 4.22 2.07 17.04
CA PHE A 357 2.77 2.24 17.11
C PHE A 357 2.14 1.13 17.97
N PRO A 358 2.47 1.10 19.28
CA PRO A 358 1.94 0.09 20.19
C PRO A 358 0.45 0.30 20.39
N ILE A 359 -0.24 -0.80 20.76
CA ILE A 359 -1.66 -0.73 21.10
C ILE A 359 -1.83 0.13 22.35
N ARG A 360 -2.72 1.13 22.27
CA ARG A 360 -3.01 2.08 23.35
C ARG A 360 -4.47 2.54 23.34
N ALA A 361 -4.90 3.13 24.44
CA ALA A 361 -6.19 3.81 24.52
C ALA A 361 -6.19 5.12 23.70
N ALA A 362 -7.38 5.56 23.30
CA ALA A 362 -7.60 6.80 22.57
C ALA A 362 -7.23 8.05 23.37
N THR A 363 -6.89 9.12 22.65
CA THR A 363 -6.33 10.36 23.22
C THR A 363 -7.27 11.57 23.11
N ASP A 364 -8.53 11.31 22.80
CA ASP A 364 -9.55 12.29 22.43
C ASP A 364 -10.69 12.41 23.46
N GLY A 365 -10.39 12.17 24.75
CA GLY A 365 -11.36 12.32 25.86
C GLY A 365 -11.96 13.72 26.05
N GLY A 366 -11.42 14.74 25.35
CA GLY A 366 -12.02 16.08 25.27
C GLY A 366 -13.10 16.21 24.19
N ASP A 367 -13.12 15.32 23.19
CA ASP A 367 -14.06 15.32 22.07
C ASP A 367 -15.12 14.21 22.23
N VAL A 368 -14.76 13.10 22.89
CA VAL A 368 -15.59 11.92 23.05
C VAL A 368 -15.67 11.54 24.53
N ALA A 369 -16.89 11.42 25.07
CA ALA A 369 -17.11 11.14 26.50
C ALA A 369 -16.63 9.75 26.95
N GLN A 370 -16.64 8.76 26.04
CA GLN A 370 -16.18 7.39 26.27
C GLN A 370 -15.29 6.94 25.10
N PRO A 371 -14.02 7.42 25.06
CA PRO A 371 -13.06 7.06 24.01
C PRO A 371 -12.80 5.55 23.94
N LEU A 372 -12.17 5.11 22.84
CA LEU A 372 -11.71 3.73 22.73
C LEU A 372 -10.69 3.39 23.81
N THR A 373 -10.93 2.29 24.51
CA THR A 373 -9.97 1.72 25.48
C THR A 373 -8.90 0.90 24.76
N ALA A 374 -7.76 0.67 25.41
CA ALA A 374 -6.72 -0.21 24.86
C ALA A 374 -7.22 -1.65 24.63
N ALA A 375 -8.14 -2.15 25.46
CA ALA A 375 -8.74 -3.46 25.31
C ALA A 375 -9.65 -3.56 24.07
N GLU A 376 -10.44 -2.52 23.79
CA GLU A 376 -11.26 -2.43 22.58
C GLU A 376 -10.40 -2.33 21.32
N VAL A 377 -9.33 -1.54 21.34
CA VAL A 377 -8.37 -1.45 20.22
C VAL A 377 -7.70 -2.81 19.99
N THR A 378 -7.29 -3.49 21.07
CA THR A 378 -6.76 -4.87 20.99
C THR A 378 -7.77 -5.81 20.34
N ALA A 379 -9.05 -5.72 20.72
CA ALA A 379 -10.11 -6.54 20.15
C ALA A 379 -10.31 -6.33 18.66
N VAL A 380 -10.39 -5.09 18.21
CA VAL A 380 -10.56 -4.79 16.79
C VAL A 380 -9.35 -5.27 15.97
N LEU A 381 -8.13 -5.05 16.46
CA LEU A 381 -6.92 -5.48 15.75
C LEU A 381 -6.78 -7.00 15.68
N GLU A 382 -7.02 -7.71 16.78
CA GLU A 382 -6.92 -9.18 16.83
C GLU A 382 -7.99 -9.86 15.99
N GLU A 383 -9.24 -9.37 16.02
CA GLU A 383 -10.31 -9.91 15.19
C GLU A 383 -10.11 -9.60 13.71
N GLY A 384 -9.63 -8.38 13.37
CA GLY A 384 -9.22 -8.05 12.02
C GLY A 384 -8.10 -8.99 11.52
N PHE A 385 -7.10 -9.25 12.36
CA PHE A 385 -6.01 -10.18 12.04
C PHE A 385 -6.52 -11.62 11.86
N ALA A 386 -7.47 -12.06 12.67
CA ALA A 386 -8.10 -13.38 12.54
C ALA A 386 -8.89 -13.52 11.22
N ILE A 387 -9.65 -12.48 10.82
CA ILE A 387 -10.35 -12.45 9.53
C ILE A 387 -9.36 -12.48 8.37
N MET A 388 -8.31 -11.66 8.40
CA MET A 388 -7.22 -11.68 7.42
C MET A 388 -6.60 -13.08 7.31
N SER A 389 -6.32 -13.73 8.44
CA SER A 389 -5.71 -15.07 8.48
C SER A 389 -6.56 -16.13 7.78
N ARG A 390 -7.87 -15.90 7.66
CA ARG A 390 -8.81 -16.79 6.96
C ARG A 390 -9.06 -16.37 5.51
N ALA A 391 -8.83 -15.09 5.19
CA ALA A 391 -9.18 -14.50 3.91
C ALA A 391 -8.31 -15.01 2.75
N ARG A 392 -8.95 -15.23 1.61
CA ARG A 392 -8.32 -15.52 0.32
C ARG A 392 -7.80 -14.22 -0.30
N ALA A 393 -6.54 -14.23 -0.68
CA ALA A 393 -5.90 -13.13 -1.40
C ALA A 393 -6.48 -12.96 -2.82
N GLN A 394 -6.56 -11.71 -3.28
CA GLN A 394 -6.90 -11.36 -4.65
C GLN A 394 -5.66 -11.29 -5.55
N ILE A 395 -4.62 -10.64 -5.06
CA ILE A 395 -3.47 -10.25 -5.89
C ILE A 395 -2.24 -11.11 -5.67
N ARG A 396 -2.38 -12.28 -5.03
CA ARG A 396 -1.23 -13.12 -4.66
C ARG A 396 -1.24 -14.45 -5.40
N GLN A 397 -0.03 -14.88 -5.78
CA GLN A 397 0.25 -16.19 -6.33
C GLN A 397 1.07 -17.04 -5.33
N PRO A 398 0.88 -18.38 -5.30
CA PRO A 398 -0.17 -19.11 -6.02
C PRO A 398 -1.58 -18.71 -5.55
N LEU A 399 -2.58 -18.90 -6.40
CA LEU A 399 -3.99 -18.76 -6.02
C LEU A 399 -4.28 -19.55 -4.73
N ASP A 400 -5.32 -19.11 -4.00
CA ASP A 400 -5.67 -19.66 -2.69
C ASP A 400 -4.61 -19.41 -1.60
N SER A 401 -3.72 -18.44 -1.82
CA SER A 401 -2.89 -17.87 -0.76
C SER A 401 -3.71 -17.04 0.23
N ARG A 402 -3.23 -16.93 1.47
CA ARG A 402 -3.81 -16.06 2.51
C ARG A 402 -3.57 -14.59 2.17
N ALA A 403 -4.58 -13.77 2.44
CA ALA A 403 -4.44 -12.32 2.34
C ALA A 403 -3.33 -11.82 3.28
N GLN A 404 -2.57 -10.84 2.81
CA GLN A 404 -1.50 -10.20 3.58
C GLN A 404 -1.66 -8.68 3.57
N VAL A 405 -2.11 -8.12 4.69
CA VAL A 405 -2.41 -6.69 4.83
C VAL A 405 -1.76 -6.08 6.08
N THR A 406 -1.74 -4.75 6.13
CA THR A 406 -1.58 -3.95 7.35
C THR A 406 -2.94 -3.49 7.85
N ILE A 407 -3.13 -3.49 9.16
CA ILE A 407 -4.35 -3.07 9.85
C ILE A 407 -3.98 -1.95 10.83
N SER A 408 -4.68 -0.82 10.72
CA SER A 408 -4.48 0.36 11.56
C SER A 408 -5.79 0.73 12.24
N VAL A 409 -5.72 1.14 13.52
CA VAL A 409 -6.85 1.74 14.26
C VAL A 409 -6.48 3.15 14.68
N VAL A 410 -7.42 4.09 14.57
CA VAL A 410 -7.26 5.50 14.98
C VAL A 410 -8.40 5.96 15.89
N ASP A 411 -8.13 6.98 16.71
CA ASP A 411 -9.18 7.74 17.42
C ASP A 411 -9.85 8.79 16.52
N THR A 412 -10.80 9.57 17.04
CA THR A 412 -11.54 10.56 16.24
C THR A 412 -10.67 11.75 15.81
N ARG A 413 -9.52 11.96 16.47
CA ARG A 413 -8.50 12.96 16.10
C ARG A 413 -7.48 12.41 15.09
N GLY A 414 -7.66 11.18 14.62
CA GLY A 414 -6.75 10.55 13.67
C GLY A 414 -5.43 10.07 14.30
N ALA A 415 -5.32 10.04 15.63
CA ALA A 415 -4.15 9.52 16.29
C ALA A 415 -4.11 8.00 16.18
N ALA A 416 -2.98 7.43 15.73
CA ALA A 416 -2.82 5.99 15.65
C ALA A 416 -2.88 5.35 17.05
N LEU A 417 -3.74 4.36 17.22
CA LEU A 417 -3.94 3.60 18.46
C LEU A 417 -3.29 2.22 18.42
N GLY A 418 -2.93 1.74 17.23
CA GLY A 418 -2.18 0.51 17.02
C GLY A 418 -2.08 0.20 15.53
N ILE A 419 -0.95 -0.36 15.13
CA ILE A 419 -0.70 -0.82 13.75
C ILE A 419 -0.08 -2.21 13.83
N VAL A 420 -0.70 -3.18 13.15
CA VAL A 420 -0.20 -4.55 13.02
C VAL A 420 -0.26 -4.97 11.56
N ARG A 421 0.66 -5.84 11.15
CA ARG A 421 0.72 -6.35 9.78
C ARG A 421 1.02 -7.84 9.77
N SER A 422 0.61 -8.49 8.69
CA SER A 422 1.09 -9.83 8.36
C SER A 422 2.54 -9.78 7.81
N PRO A 423 3.30 -10.89 7.86
CA PRO A 423 4.75 -10.88 7.61
C PRO A 423 5.17 -10.37 6.22
N ASP A 424 4.36 -10.58 5.19
CA ASP A 424 4.68 -10.26 3.79
C ASP A 424 3.64 -9.31 3.17
N ALA A 425 2.94 -8.53 4.00
CA ALA A 425 2.08 -7.47 3.50
C ALA A 425 2.91 -6.45 2.71
N PRO A 426 2.49 -6.04 1.49
CA PRO A 426 3.15 -4.97 0.75
C PRO A 426 3.38 -3.73 1.61
N ILE A 427 4.52 -3.07 1.44
CA ILE A 427 4.94 -1.99 2.35
C ILE A 427 4.10 -0.73 2.16
N PHE A 428 3.64 -0.46 0.93
CA PHE A 428 2.75 0.67 0.65
C PHE A 428 1.50 0.66 1.54
N GLY A 429 0.97 -0.54 1.81
CA GLY A 429 -0.21 -0.74 2.63
C GLY A 429 -0.07 -0.25 4.08
N THR A 430 1.14 0.01 4.55
CA THR A 430 1.39 0.49 5.93
C THR A 430 0.92 1.92 6.14
N ASP A 431 1.29 2.84 5.25
CA ASP A 431 0.86 4.23 5.32
C ASP A 431 -0.59 4.35 4.86
N VAL A 432 -0.96 3.59 3.82
CA VAL A 432 -2.32 3.57 3.26
C VAL A 432 -3.35 3.05 4.27
N SER A 433 -3.09 1.99 5.04
CA SER A 433 -4.06 1.51 6.04
C SER A 433 -4.35 2.58 7.09
N LEU A 434 -3.35 3.39 7.45
CA LEU A 434 -3.51 4.53 8.36
C LEU A 434 -4.26 5.71 7.70
N GLN A 435 -3.94 6.05 6.45
CA GLN A 435 -4.69 7.06 5.67
C GLN A 435 -6.16 6.68 5.57
N LYS A 436 -6.45 5.41 5.27
CA LYS A 436 -7.80 4.88 5.16
C LYS A 436 -8.58 4.98 6.47
N ALA A 437 -7.97 4.56 7.58
CA ALA A 437 -8.57 4.69 8.92
C ALA A 437 -8.91 6.16 9.24
N ARG A 438 -7.96 7.08 8.99
CA ARG A 438 -8.16 8.53 9.19
C ARG A 438 -9.27 9.08 8.32
N THR A 439 -9.37 8.62 7.07
CA THR A 439 -10.39 9.08 6.13
C THR A 439 -11.79 8.70 6.60
N ALA A 440 -12.02 7.43 6.97
CA ALA A 440 -13.30 6.99 7.53
C ALA A 440 -13.67 7.75 8.82
N ALA A 441 -12.71 7.93 9.74
CA ALA A 441 -12.93 8.72 10.96
C ALA A 441 -13.27 10.18 10.63
N PHE A 442 -12.52 10.81 9.72
CA PHE A 442 -12.68 12.22 9.38
C PHE A 442 -14.04 12.50 8.73
N PHE A 443 -14.38 11.82 7.64
CA PHE A 443 -15.64 12.08 6.91
C PHE A 443 -16.90 11.70 7.69
N SER A 444 -16.78 10.81 8.69
CA SER A 444 -17.86 10.48 9.62
C SER A 444 -17.99 11.45 10.80
N SER A 445 -17.03 12.37 10.96
CA SER A 445 -16.96 13.29 12.09
C SER A 445 -17.82 14.54 11.89
N SER A 446 -18.32 15.10 12.99
CA SER A 446 -18.91 16.44 13.01
C SER A 446 -17.91 17.56 12.71
N HIS A 447 -16.61 17.25 12.72
CA HIS A 447 -15.53 18.19 12.47
C HIS A 447 -15.12 18.26 10.99
N ALA A 448 -15.63 17.40 10.11
CA ALA A 448 -15.19 17.36 8.71
C ALA A 448 -15.39 18.71 7.99
N ALA A 449 -16.61 19.24 7.98
CA ALA A 449 -16.88 20.55 7.38
C ALA A 449 -16.15 21.71 8.09
N PRO A 450 -16.20 21.86 9.42
CA PRO A 450 -15.45 22.90 10.12
C PRO A 450 -13.95 22.89 9.82
N ASP A 451 -13.30 21.73 9.84
CA ASP A 451 -11.86 21.62 9.61
C ASP A 451 -11.49 21.95 8.15
N LEU A 452 -12.31 21.51 7.17
CA LEU A 452 -12.13 21.85 5.76
C LEU A 452 -12.33 23.35 5.50
N LEU A 453 -13.37 23.96 6.10
CA LEU A 453 -13.64 25.39 5.97
C LEU A 453 -12.58 26.26 6.64
N ALA A 454 -11.94 25.76 7.71
CA ALA A 454 -10.84 26.42 8.40
C ALA A 454 -9.47 26.21 7.72
N SER A 455 -9.41 25.43 6.64
CA SER A 455 -8.19 25.25 5.86
C SER A 455 -7.65 26.58 5.35
N SER A 456 -6.32 26.72 5.33
CA SER A 456 -5.67 27.87 4.70
C SER A 456 -5.77 27.85 3.18
N SER A 457 -6.21 26.73 2.58
CA SER A 457 -6.46 26.61 1.14
C SER A 457 -7.93 26.88 0.84
N ALA A 458 -8.22 27.98 0.14
CA ALA A 458 -9.57 28.30 -0.32
C ALA A 458 -10.17 27.21 -1.22
N ASP A 459 -9.32 26.52 -1.99
CA ASP A 459 -9.75 25.41 -2.83
C ASP A 459 -10.17 24.18 -1.99
N VAL A 460 -9.43 23.86 -0.92
CA VAL A 460 -9.84 22.83 0.05
C VAL A 460 -11.19 23.19 0.70
N ALA A 461 -11.35 24.44 1.16
CA ALA A 461 -12.60 24.90 1.76
C ALA A 461 -13.79 24.81 0.79
N ALA A 462 -13.57 25.04 -0.51
CA ALA A 462 -14.62 25.00 -1.53
C ALA A 462 -15.25 23.59 -1.70
N PHE A 463 -14.53 22.52 -1.36
CA PHE A 463 -15.06 21.15 -1.44
C PHE A 463 -16.26 20.90 -0.50
N VAL A 464 -16.40 21.66 0.59
CA VAL A 464 -17.57 21.56 1.48
C VAL A 464 -18.83 22.03 0.76
N GLY A 465 -18.74 23.16 0.04
CA GLY A 465 -19.86 23.66 -0.77
C GLY A 465 -20.22 22.70 -1.89
N LYS A 466 -19.22 22.16 -2.59
CA LYS A 466 -19.42 21.14 -3.64
C LYS A 466 -20.15 19.91 -3.11
N ALA A 467 -19.72 19.37 -1.97
CA ALA A 467 -20.33 18.21 -1.34
C ALA A 467 -21.79 18.47 -0.92
N ARG A 468 -22.08 19.59 -0.27
CA ARG A 468 -23.44 19.94 0.16
C ARG A 468 -24.41 20.11 -1.00
N THR A 469 -23.97 20.77 -2.07
CA THR A 469 -24.76 20.93 -3.30
C THR A 469 -24.99 19.57 -3.97
N PHE A 470 -23.93 18.78 -4.14
CA PHE A 470 -24.00 17.49 -4.83
C PHE A 470 -24.88 16.47 -4.10
N LEU A 471 -24.79 16.43 -2.77
CA LEU A 471 -25.60 15.54 -1.93
C LEU A 471 -27.00 16.07 -1.66
N ASN A 472 -27.31 17.30 -2.12
CA ASN A 472 -28.53 18.04 -1.78
C ASN A 472 -28.80 18.07 -0.26
N ASP A 473 -27.73 18.29 0.52
CA ASP A 473 -27.77 18.27 1.98
C ASP A 473 -26.91 19.42 2.53
N PRO A 474 -27.51 20.52 3.02
CA PRO A 474 -26.75 21.64 3.60
C PRO A 474 -26.03 21.27 4.89
N SER A 475 -26.37 20.15 5.53
CA SER A 475 -25.73 19.60 6.72
C SER A 475 -24.69 18.51 6.41
N ALA A 476 -24.42 18.21 5.14
CA ALA A 476 -23.39 17.22 4.81
C ALA A 476 -22.04 17.56 5.47
N LEU A 477 -21.29 16.51 5.82
CA LEU A 477 -19.99 16.57 6.51
C LEU A 477 -20.05 17.14 7.94
N THR A 478 -21.19 16.93 8.63
CA THR A 478 -21.38 17.31 10.05
C THR A 478 -21.65 16.11 10.97
N GLY A 479 -21.27 14.90 10.54
CA GLY A 479 -21.39 13.68 11.33
C GLY A 479 -22.77 13.01 11.27
N THR A 480 -23.68 13.49 10.41
CA THR A 480 -25.00 12.89 10.18
C THR A 480 -24.92 11.47 9.59
N TYR A 481 -23.91 11.23 8.75
CA TYR A 481 -23.68 9.94 8.11
C TYR A 481 -22.29 9.38 8.44
N ALA A 482 -22.21 8.07 8.56
CA ALA A 482 -20.98 7.31 8.65
C ALA A 482 -20.47 7.00 7.23
N PHE A 483 -19.26 7.45 6.93
CA PHE A 483 -18.59 7.25 5.64
C PHE A 483 -17.44 6.25 5.76
N THR A 484 -17.33 5.41 4.74
CA THR A 484 -16.21 4.49 4.47
C THR A 484 -15.42 5.00 3.28
N ASP A 485 -14.20 4.51 3.07
CA ASP A 485 -13.46 4.86 1.85
C ASP A 485 -14.09 4.33 0.57
N ARG A 486 -14.97 3.31 0.63
CA ARG A 486 -15.76 2.93 -0.54
C ARG A 486 -16.71 4.02 -0.99
N ALA A 487 -17.52 4.54 -0.07
CA ALA A 487 -18.41 5.67 -0.33
C ALA A 487 -17.64 6.94 -0.72
N ASN A 488 -16.58 7.29 0.02
CA ASN A 488 -15.77 8.48 -0.27
C ASN A 488 -15.03 8.35 -1.60
N GLY A 489 -14.52 7.15 -1.92
CA GLY A 489 -13.85 6.86 -3.18
C GLY A 489 -14.79 7.06 -4.37
N LEU A 490 -16.03 6.59 -4.27
CA LEU A 490 -17.04 6.85 -5.30
C LEU A 490 -17.33 8.35 -5.45
N LEU A 491 -17.43 9.10 -4.35
CA LEU A 491 -17.59 10.57 -4.38
C LEU A 491 -16.33 11.33 -4.87
N SER A 492 -15.22 10.62 -5.08
CA SER A 492 -13.95 11.18 -5.56
C SER A 492 -13.63 10.77 -6.99
N ARG A 493 -14.62 10.27 -7.75
CA ARG A 493 -14.45 9.87 -9.15
C ARG A 493 -14.67 11.04 -10.12
N PRO A 494 -13.87 11.13 -11.20
CA PRO A 494 -14.10 12.11 -12.26
C PRO A 494 -15.36 11.81 -13.08
N TYR A 495 -15.84 10.57 -13.02
CA TYR A 495 -17.15 10.12 -13.48
C TYR A 495 -17.95 9.58 -12.29
N PHE A 496 -19.10 10.18 -11.97
CA PHE A 496 -20.00 9.69 -10.92
C PHE A 496 -21.37 9.26 -11.48
N PRO A 497 -21.79 8.00 -11.28
CA PRO A 497 -21.05 6.93 -10.64
C PRO A 497 -19.90 6.47 -11.54
N ASP A 498 -18.96 5.75 -10.94
CA ASP A 498 -17.88 5.09 -11.67
C ASP A 498 -18.45 4.18 -12.78
N GLY A 499 -17.77 4.09 -13.93
CA GLY A 499 -18.25 3.32 -15.08
C GLY A 499 -19.40 3.95 -15.89
N GLU A 500 -19.74 5.23 -15.66
CA GLU A 500 -20.73 5.94 -16.48
C GLU A 500 -20.15 7.24 -17.07
N VAL A 501 -19.91 7.26 -18.38
CA VAL A 501 -19.43 8.44 -19.09
C VAL A 501 -20.51 9.51 -19.29
N GLY A 502 -20.08 10.76 -19.46
CA GLY A 502 -20.99 11.90 -19.64
C GLY A 502 -21.75 12.32 -18.37
N ARG A 503 -21.41 11.70 -17.24
CA ARG A 503 -21.92 12.05 -15.91
C ARG A 503 -21.10 13.17 -15.25
N PRO A 504 -21.66 13.90 -14.27
CA PRO A 504 -20.87 14.84 -13.47
C PRO A 504 -19.78 14.10 -12.70
N ASN A 505 -18.72 14.82 -12.31
CA ASN A 505 -17.74 14.32 -11.36
C ASN A 505 -18.34 14.27 -9.94
N GLY A 506 -17.83 13.38 -9.11
CA GLY A 506 -18.12 13.37 -7.68
C GLY A 506 -17.63 14.66 -7.00
N PRO A 507 -18.22 15.05 -5.85
CA PRO A 507 -17.98 16.35 -5.26
C PRO A 507 -16.55 16.55 -4.78
N PHE A 508 -15.83 15.46 -4.49
CA PHE A 508 -14.43 15.49 -4.06
C PHE A 508 -13.44 15.31 -5.20
N SER A 509 -13.91 15.09 -6.43
CA SER A 509 -13.07 14.95 -7.62
C SER A 509 -12.82 16.28 -8.31
N ARG A 510 -11.74 16.35 -9.08
CA ARG A 510 -11.66 17.30 -10.21
C ARG A 510 -12.59 16.84 -11.35
N PRO A 511 -13.05 17.75 -12.22
CA PRO A 511 -13.69 17.37 -13.48
C PRO A 511 -12.73 16.54 -14.35
N ILE A 512 -13.26 15.63 -15.16
CA ILE A 512 -12.44 14.79 -16.05
C ILE A 512 -11.47 15.59 -16.93
N ALA A 513 -11.87 16.77 -17.40
CA ALA A 513 -11.02 17.63 -18.23
C ALA A 513 -9.76 18.15 -17.51
N GLN A 514 -9.72 18.05 -16.18
CA GLN A 514 -8.59 18.38 -15.32
C GLN A 514 -8.03 17.15 -14.59
N PHE A 515 -8.59 15.96 -14.82
CA PHE A 515 -8.11 14.75 -14.18
C PHE A 515 -6.87 14.23 -14.91
N ASN A 516 -5.88 13.85 -14.12
CA ASN A 516 -4.92 12.80 -14.43
C ASN A 516 -4.42 12.25 -13.07
N PRO A 517 -3.56 11.22 -13.03
CA PRO A 517 -2.95 10.69 -11.81
C PRO A 517 -2.30 11.73 -10.85
N PHE A 518 -2.05 12.96 -11.28
CA PHE A 518 -1.48 14.05 -10.46
C PHE A 518 -2.51 15.07 -9.96
N SER A 519 -3.80 14.89 -10.28
CA SER A 519 -4.89 15.74 -9.78
C SER A 519 -6.18 14.94 -9.63
N THR A 520 -6.41 14.45 -8.41
CA THR A 520 -7.57 13.62 -8.05
C THR A 520 -8.68 14.42 -7.36
N GLY A 521 -8.42 15.65 -6.93
CA GLY A 521 -9.40 16.53 -6.29
C GLY A 521 -9.03 16.85 -4.86
N LEU A 522 -9.94 16.61 -3.90
CA LEU A 522 -9.70 16.94 -2.49
C LEU A 522 -8.46 16.24 -1.93
N GLN A 523 -8.20 14.99 -2.34
CA GLN A 523 -7.02 14.24 -1.93
C GLN A 523 -5.72 14.97 -2.30
N SER A 524 -5.55 15.33 -3.57
CA SER A 524 -4.37 16.05 -4.05
C SER A 524 -4.31 17.49 -3.51
N ALA A 525 -5.45 18.18 -3.45
CA ALA A 525 -5.54 19.56 -2.95
C ALA A 525 -5.12 19.70 -1.49
N LEU A 526 -5.38 18.67 -0.66
CA LEU A 526 -4.97 18.67 0.74
C LEU A 526 -3.45 18.64 0.92
N VAL A 527 -2.71 18.00 0.01
CA VAL A 527 -1.29 17.65 0.24
C VAL A 527 -0.32 18.42 -0.66
N VAL A 528 -0.79 19.03 -1.76
CA VAL A 528 0.08 19.68 -2.76
C VAL A 528 0.97 20.78 -2.18
N GLY A 529 0.47 21.55 -1.20
CA GLY A 529 1.26 22.59 -0.53
C GLY A 529 2.44 22.01 0.27
N ASP A 530 2.21 20.91 0.98
CA ASP A 530 3.25 20.23 1.76
C ASP A 530 4.28 19.54 0.84
N LEU A 531 3.84 19.01 -0.30
CA LEU A 531 4.71 18.47 -1.35
C LEU A 531 5.62 19.56 -1.94
N ALA A 532 5.06 20.73 -2.27
CA ALA A 532 5.83 21.87 -2.76
C ALA A 532 6.86 22.36 -1.73
N ALA A 533 6.47 22.47 -0.46
CA ALA A 533 7.38 22.82 0.63
C ALA A 533 8.51 21.79 0.80
N HIS A 534 8.20 20.50 0.69
CA HIS A 534 9.20 19.44 0.73
C HIS A 534 10.18 19.53 -0.45
N LEU A 535 9.69 19.76 -1.68
CA LEU A 535 10.55 19.91 -2.85
C LEU A 535 11.46 21.14 -2.76
N ALA A 536 10.98 22.23 -2.17
CA ALA A 536 11.83 23.39 -1.87
C ALA A 536 12.97 23.00 -0.90
N PHE A 537 12.71 22.13 0.08
CA PHE A 537 13.77 21.62 0.96
C PHE A 537 14.78 20.73 0.22
N VAL A 538 14.29 19.77 -0.58
CA VAL A 538 15.13 18.82 -1.34
C VAL A 538 16.06 19.56 -2.31
N THR A 539 15.55 20.60 -2.98
CA THR A 539 16.33 21.43 -3.92
C THR A 539 17.22 22.47 -3.25
N GLY A 540 17.16 22.62 -1.93
CA GLY A 540 17.91 23.64 -1.18
C GLY A 540 17.31 25.05 -1.26
N ALA A 541 16.18 25.24 -1.94
CA ALA A 541 15.43 26.50 -1.95
C ALA A 541 14.87 26.87 -0.56
N SER A 542 14.65 25.88 0.30
CA SER A 542 14.32 26.04 1.73
C SER A 542 15.33 25.34 2.61
N ALA A 543 15.75 25.99 3.71
CA ALA A 543 16.57 25.34 4.73
C ALA A 543 15.78 24.30 5.55
N SER A 544 14.47 24.50 5.70
CA SER A 544 13.59 23.68 6.53
C SER A 544 12.72 22.76 5.68
N ASP A 545 12.59 21.51 6.12
CA ASP A 545 11.68 20.54 5.53
C ASP A 545 10.22 20.84 5.92
N THR A 546 9.27 20.25 5.19
CA THR A 546 7.85 20.26 5.55
C THR A 546 7.64 19.62 6.94
N PRO A 547 6.66 20.06 7.75
CA PRO A 547 6.28 19.39 8.98
C PRO A 547 5.94 17.90 8.77
N GLN A 548 5.96 17.08 9.83
CA GLN A 548 5.45 15.71 9.78
C GLN A 548 3.92 15.69 9.81
N ARG A 549 3.32 16.32 8.81
CA ARG A 549 1.88 16.43 8.56
C ARG A 549 1.64 16.74 7.09
N CYS A 550 0.98 15.84 6.37
CA CYS A 550 0.58 16.00 4.96
C CYS A 550 -0.90 16.39 4.86
N SER A 551 -1.24 17.62 5.22
CA SER A 551 -2.59 18.13 5.00
C SER A 551 -2.67 19.62 5.34
N ALA A 552 -3.36 20.36 4.48
CA ALA A 552 -3.74 21.76 4.66
C ALA A 552 -4.81 21.99 5.76
N LEU A 553 -5.30 20.93 6.42
CA LEU A 553 -6.25 21.09 7.53
C LEU A 553 -5.62 21.78 8.74
N ALA A 554 -6.46 22.54 9.44
CA ALA A 554 -6.11 23.14 10.72
C ALA A 554 -5.66 22.09 11.76
N GLY A 555 -4.81 22.51 12.69
CA GLY A 555 -4.28 21.64 13.73
C GLY A 555 -5.30 21.31 14.81
N VAL A 556 -5.28 20.07 15.30
CA VAL A 556 -5.99 19.59 16.50
C VAL A 556 -4.96 18.96 17.42
N GLY A 557 -4.69 19.61 18.56
CA GLY A 557 -3.61 19.19 19.46
C GLY A 557 -2.24 19.30 18.77
N ALA A 558 -1.45 18.22 18.79
CA ALA A 558 -0.12 18.16 18.18
C ALA A 558 -0.11 17.83 16.67
N GLY A 559 -1.27 17.52 16.07
CA GLY A 559 -1.39 17.07 14.68
C GLY A 559 -2.61 17.66 13.98
N ASN A 560 -3.18 16.93 13.02
CA ASN A 560 -4.54 17.14 12.49
C ASN A 560 -5.22 15.78 12.23
N ARG A 561 -6.49 15.78 11.82
CA ARG A 561 -7.29 14.55 11.70
C ARG A 561 -6.88 13.62 10.55
N VAL A 562 -6.12 14.13 9.58
CA VAL A 562 -5.66 13.40 8.38
C VAL A 562 -4.15 13.67 8.16
N GLN A 563 -3.34 13.36 9.19
CA GLN A 563 -1.91 13.72 9.25
C GLN A 563 -1.05 13.20 8.11
N ASN A 564 -1.48 12.14 7.42
CA ASN A 564 -0.79 11.62 6.25
C ASN A 564 -1.67 11.74 5.00
N GLY A 565 -2.64 12.65 4.96
CA GLY A 565 -3.59 12.80 3.86
C GLY A 565 -4.82 11.89 3.99
N ILE A 566 -5.60 11.81 2.91
CA ILE A 566 -6.78 10.93 2.81
C ILE A 566 -6.57 9.86 1.74
N GLN A 567 -7.35 8.78 1.81
CA GLN A 567 -7.40 7.78 0.76
C GLN A 567 -8.79 7.66 0.14
N ILE A 568 -8.84 7.41 -1.17
CA ILE A 568 -10.07 7.43 -1.97
C ILE A 568 -10.36 6.08 -2.66
N PHE A 569 -9.92 4.99 -2.05
CA PHE A 569 -10.30 3.63 -2.45
C PHE A 569 -10.59 2.74 -1.23
N PRO A 570 -11.40 1.68 -1.37
CA PRO A 570 -11.99 0.94 -0.24
C PRO A 570 -10.98 0.31 0.71
N GLY A 571 -11.43 0.03 1.94
CA GLY A 571 -10.64 -0.66 2.98
C GLY A 571 -10.76 -0.11 4.39
N SER A 572 -11.79 0.67 4.71
CA SER A 572 -11.97 1.24 6.06
C SER A 572 -13.43 1.39 6.47
N VAL A 573 -13.65 1.34 7.78
CA VAL A 573 -14.95 1.63 8.38
C VAL A 573 -14.78 2.45 9.67
N PRO A 574 -15.70 3.38 9.96
CA PRO A 574 -15.74 4.09 11.23
C PRO A 574 -16.28 3.17 12.34
N ILE A 575 -15.75 3.35 13.55
CA ILE A 575 -16.13 2.60 14.75
C ILE A 575 -17.03 3.48 15.62
N TYR A 576 -18.16 2.94 16.04
CA TYR A 576 -19.18 3.63 16.81
C TYR A 576 -19.43 2.98 18.17
N ARG A 577 -19.70 3.81 19.18
CA ARG A 577 -20.32 3.44 20.46
C ARG A 577 -21.76 3.93 20.44
N GLY A 578 -22.71 3.03 20.16
CA GLY A 578 -24.09 3.44 19.86
C GLY A 578 -24.12 4.35 18.63
N ASN A 579 -24.53 5.61 18.80
CA ASN A 579 -24.56 6.61 17.72
C ASN A 579 -23.37 7.59 17.76
N VAL A 580 -22.39 7.36 18.63
CA VAL A 580 -21.22 8.24 18.79
C VAL A 580 -20.02 7.64 18.05
N LEU A 581 -19.43 8.40 17.14
CA LEU A 581 -18.15 8.04 16.50
C LEU A 581 -17.05 8.03 17.57
N VAL A 582 -16.27 6.95 17.64
CA VAL A 582 -15.17 6.80 18.62
C VAL A 582 -13.81 6.49 17.99
N GLY A 583 -13.77 6.28 16.68
CA GLY A 583 -12.54 6.00 15.94
C GLY A 583 -12.82 5.35 14.59
N ALA A 584 -11.82 4.71 14.01
CA ALA A 584 -11.96 3.94 12.78
C ALA A 584 -10.88 2.87 12.64
N ILE A 585 -11.16 1.87 11.82
CA ILE A 585 -10.20 0.85 11.36
C ILE A 585 -9.96 1.03 9.86
N GLY A 586 -8.71 0.88 9.43
CA GLY A 586 -8.32 0.86 8.02
C GLY A 586 -7.37 -0.30 7.74
N VAL A 587 -7.50 -0.87 6.54
CA VAL A 587 -6.81 -2.07 6.09
C VAL A 587 -6.25 -1.84 4.69
N SER A 588 -5.01 -2.25 4.44
CA SER A 588 -4.43 -2.22 3.11
C SER A 588 -3.32 -3.24 2.90
N GLY A 589 -3.34 -3.89 1.74
CA GLY A 589 -2.21 -4.69 1.24
C GLY A 589 -2.58 -5.76 0.22
N ASP A 590 -3.87 -6.08 0.05
CA ASP A 590 -4.34 -7.05 -0.93
C ASP A 590 -5.42 -6.40 -1.82
N GLY A 591 -6.45 -7.13 -2.24
CA GLY A 591 -7.59 -6.57 -2.96
C GLY A 591 -8.48 -5.65 -2.10
N ILE A 592 -9.07 -4.64 -2.74
CA ILE A 592 -9.92 -3.62 -2.08
C ILE A 592 -11.16 -4.20 -1.39
N ASP A 593 -11.69 -5.32 -1.89
CA ASP A 593 -12.83 -6.01 -1.29
C ASP A 593 -12.40 -6.85 -0.07
N GLN A 594 -11.19 -7.44 -0.11
CA GLN A 594 -10.58 -8.07 1.06
C GLN A 594 -10.33 -7.04 2.16
N ASP A 595 -9.78 -5.87 1.82
CA ASP A 595 -9.54 -4.78 2.77
C ASP A 595 -10.85 -4.32 3.45
N ASP A 596 -11.93 -4.13 2.67
CA ASP A 596 -13.25 -3.78 3.21
C ASP A 596 -13.80 -4.86 4.13
N MET A 597 -13.73 -6.12 3.72
CA MET A 597 -14.21 -7.24 4.52
C MET A 597 -13.44 -7.34 5.85
N ILE A 598 -12.11 -7.24 5.81
CA ILE A 598 -11.26 -7.34 7.01
C ILE A 598 -11.55 -6.20 7.96
N SER A 599 -11.67 -4.96 7.46
CA SER A 599 -12.00 -3.80 8.30
C SER A 599 -13.40 -3.91 8.91
N PHE A 600 -14.42 -4.22 8.11
CA PHE A 600 -15.81 -4.30 8.57
C PHE A 600 -16.08 -5.46 9.53
N LEU A 601 -15.57 -6.66 9.25
CA LEU A 601 -15.71 -7.81 10.14
C LEU A 601 -14.82 -7.68 11.37
N GLY A 602 -13.63 -7.06 11.24
CA GLY A 602 -12.76 -6.77 12.38
C GLY A 602 -13.42 -5.82 13.38
N ALA A 603 -14.04 -4.74 12.91
CA ALA A 603 -14.83 -3.85 13.77
C ALA A 603 -16.07 -4.54 14.37
N HIS A 604 -16.77 -5.37 13.59
CA HIS A 604 -17.93 -6.12 14.08
C HIS A 604 -17.55 -7.11 15.20
N ASN A 605 -16.64 -8.04 14.92
CA ASN A 605 -16.23 -9.09 15.85
C ASN A 605 -15.50 -8.49 17.06
N GLY A 606 -14.66 -7.47 16.84
CA GLY A 606 -13.99 -6.74 17.91
C GLY A 606 -14.99 -6.08 18.87
N GLY A 607 -16.09 -5.55 18.33
CA GLY A 607 -17.20 -5.01 19.11
C GLY A 607 -17.95 -6.06 19.93
N GLN A 608 -18.23 -7.23 19.34
CA GLN A 608 -18.83 -8.36 20.06
C GLN A 608 -17.94 -8.84 21.22
N ARG A 609 -16.62 -8.81 21.03
CA ARG A 609 -15.64 -9.26 22.02
C ARG A 609 -15.37 -8.22 23.12
N GLY A 610 -15.18 -6.96 22.74
CA GLY A 610 -14.83 -5.88 23.67
C GLY A 610 -16.03 -5.33 24.45
N GLY A 611 -17.23 -5.40 23.87
CA GLY A 611 -18.46 -4.86 24.44
C GLY A 611 -18.57 -3.34 24.25
N GLY A 612 -19.66 -2.89 23.62
CA GLY A 612 -20.01 -1.47 23.60
C GLY A 612 -19.42 -0.64 22.46
N ILE A 613 -18.72 -1.23 21.49
CA ILE A 613 -18.40 -0.62 20.20
C ILE A 613 -18.85 -1.52 19.05
N GLY A 614 -18.86 -1.01 17.82
CA GLY A 614 -19.12 -1.80 16.62
C GLY A 614 -19.15 -0.95 15.35
N ASN A 615 -19.65 -1.55 14.28
CA ASN A 615 -19.93 -0.83 13.04
C ASN A 615 -20.94 0.30 13.27
N ALA A 616 -20.92 1.31 12.39
CA ALA A 616 -21.95 2.35 12.41
C ALA A 616 -23.36 1.75 12.35
N PRO A 617 -24.34 2.31 13.07
CA PRO A 617 -25.74 1.94 12.94
C PRO A 617 -26.21 2.01 11.48
N ALA A 618 -26.91 0.97 11.01
CA ALA A 618 -27.36 0.89 9.61
C ALA A 618 -28.25 2.05 9.15
N ALA A 619 -28.86 2.79 10.08
CA ALA A 619 -29.69 3.97 9.79
C ALA A 619 -28.89 5.22 9.40
N ILE A 620 -27.60 5.28 9.75
CA ILE A 620 -26.73 6.45 9.49
C ILE A 620 -25.61 6.13 8.52
N ARG A 621 -25.55 4.93 7.94
CA ARG A 621 -24.49 4.57 6.99
C ARG A 621 -24.65 5.32 5.66
N ALA A 622 -23.53 5.59 4.99
CA ALA A 622 -23.52 6.30 3.72
C ALA A 622 -24.36 5.63 2.61
N ASP A 623 -24.65 4.32 2.70
CA ASP A 623 -25.57 3.64 1.79
C ASP A 623 -27.05 4.05 1.95
N ARG A 624 -27.36 4.93 2.92
CA ARG A 624 -28.63 5.66 3.00
C ARG A 624 -28.68 6.90 2.10
N ILE A 625 -27.54 7.36 1.62
CA ILE A 625 -27.44 8.49 0.71
C ILE A 625 -27.78 8.01 -0.71
N VAL A 626 -28.77 8.66 -1.30
CA VAL A 626 -29.15 8.50 -2.71
C VAL A 626 -28.93 9.84 -3.40
N VAL A 627 -28.00 9.86 -4.35
CA VAL A 627 -27.66 11.04 -5.14
C VAL A 627 -28.60 11.09 -6.35
N ASP A 628 -29.30 12.20 -6.51
CA ASP A 628 -30.13 12.48 -7.69
C ASP A 628 -29.30 13.15 -8.78
N LEU A 629 -29.24 12.52 -9.95
CA LEU A 629 -28.56 13.01 -11.14
C LEU A 629 -29.54 13.63 -12.16
N GLY A 630 -30.80 13.85 -11.76
CA GLY A 630 -31.88 14.42 -12.57
C GLY A 630 -32.57 13.42 -13.49
N ASN A 631 -31.81 12.48 -14.08
CA ASN A 631 -32.35 11.40 -14.93
C ASN A 631 -32.07 9.98 -14.39
N ALA A 632 -31.35 9.87 -13.28
CA ALA A 632 -30.98 8.64 -12.61
C ALA A 632 -30.75 8.92 -11.12
N SER A 633 -30.79 7.87 -10.31
CA SER A 633 -30.42 7.96 -8.90
C SER A 633 -29.36 6.92 -8.57
N VAL A 634 -28.36 7.32 -7.79
CA VAL A 634 -27.23 6.46 -7.40
C VAL A 634 -27.18 6.37 -5.90
N ARG A 635 -27.27 5.15 -5.38
CA ARG A 635 -27.06 4.88 -3.96
C ARG A 635 -25.57 4.62 -3.72
N LEU A 636 -24.99 5.29 -2.74
CA LEU A 636 -23.61 5.00 -2.34
C LEU A 636 -23.51 3.59 -1.77
N ARG A 637 -22.31 2.99 -1.84
CA ARG A 637 -22.03 1.68 -1.24
C ARG A 637 -21.23 1.89 0.05
N TYR A 638 -21.62 1.18 1.11
CA TYR A 638 -20.91 1.23 2.39
C TYR A 638 -19.69 0.29 2.40
N VAL A 639 -19.87 -1.00 2.10
CA VAL A 639 -18.77 -1.97 1.99
C VAL A 639 -19.05 -2.96 0.86
N SER A 640 -18.01 -3.63 0.36
CA SER A 640 -18.12 -4.81 -0.51
C SER A 640 -17.24 -5.92 0.05
N CYS A 641 -17.75 -7.15 0.06
CA CYS A 641 -17.01 -8.31 0.54
C CYS A 641 -16.89 -9.33 -0.60
N PRO A 642 -15.73 -9.97 -0.77
CA PRO A 642 -15.46 -10.78 -1.94
C PRO A 642 -16.29 -12.06 -1.93
N PHE A 643 -16.53 -12.61 -3.12
CA PHE A 643 -17.09 -13.96 -3.27
C PHE A 643 -16.08 -15.01 -2.80
N ALA A 644 -16.58 -16.09 -2.19
CA ALA A 644 -15.76 -17.16 -1.60
C ALA A 644 -14.57 -16.62 -0.76
N PRO A 645 -14.85 -15.73 0.21
CA PRO A 645 -13.84 -14.89 0.85
C PRO A 645 -12.83 -15.68 1.69
N PHE A 646 -13.21 -16.85 2.21
CA PHE A 646 -12.43 -17.59 3.18
C PHE A 646 -11.83 -18.86 2.60
N LEU A 647 -10.61 -19.19 3.04
CA LEU A 647 -9.87 -20.40 2.70
C LEU A 647 -10.33 -21.63 3.45
N ASP A 648 -10.94 -21.44 4.62
CA ASP A 648 -11.33 -22.48 5.57
C ASP A 648 -12.85 -22.67 5.66
N SER A 649 -13.62 -21.99 4.80
CA SER A 649 -15.08 -22.04 4.80
C SER A 649 -15.67 -21.73 3.42
N SER A 650 -16.84 -22.29 3.13
CA SER A 650 -17.65 -22.00 1.95
C SER A 650 -18.64 -20.85 2.14
N SER A 651 -18.62 -20.15 3.29
CA SER A 651 -19.51 -19.03 3.59
C SER A 651 -19.47 -17.95 2.50
N GLN A 652 -20.63 -17.39 2.17
CA GLN A 652 -20.80 -16.30 1.20
C GLN A 652 -21.51 -15.12 1.87
N ASN A 653 -21.47 -13.94 1.24
CA ASN A 653 -22.16 -12.74 1.72
C ASN A 653 -21.88 -12.43 3.20
N VAL A 654 -20.63 -12.61 3.63
CA VAL A 654 -20.23 -12.63 5.04
C VAL A 654 -20.43 -11.30 5.77
N CYS A 655 -20.66 -10.22 5.02
CA CYS A 655 -20.94 -8.88 5.54
C CYS A 655 -22.42 -8.51 5.54
N GLN A 656 -23.29 -9.36 4.97
CA GLN A 656 -24.71 -9.09 4.83
C GLN A 656 -25.42 -9.17 6.20
N GLY A 657 -26.22 -8.15 6.52
CA GLY A 657 -27.05 -8.12 7.73
C GLY A 657 -26.34 -7.63 9.00
N LEU A 658 -25.08 -7.19 8.90
CA LEU A 658 -24.28 -6.66 10.00
C LEU A 658 -24.22 -5.13 10.01
#